data_AF-A0A2D2D333-F1
#
_entry.id   AF-A0A2D2D333-F1
#
_cell.length_a   1.000
_cell.length_b   1.000
_cell.length_c   1.000
_cell.angle_alpha   90.00
_cell.angle_beta   90.00
_cell.angle_gamma   90.00
#
_symmetry.space_group_name_H-M   'P 1'
#
loop_
_entity.id
_entity.type
_entity.pdbx_description
1 polymer ?
#
loop_
_entity_poly.entity_id
_entity_poly.type
_entity_poly.pdbx_seq_one_letter_code
_entity_poly.pdbx_strand_id
1 'polypeptide(L)'
;MTKAKTAADGEILAVQYLRAVAALLVVYLHTKVYTDRFSWPLPREFGAAGVDLFFVISGFIMVAITARRPLPPRQFLLRRAIRVVPLYWLVTLAILAVALIAPGAMLHNLVTFDHVTLSLLFIPHFNPLEGNYTPFFKLGWTLNYEVYFYLAFAALLGFPALSLRRRLAALTGAFLAAVAFYLAVRPDDPFLHIYCNPVILEFLIGAFIGCLHVEGRLRRVDRRAAAALLVVGVLAMTLLFDSDDSLRVITAGLGAAALLLALLAIEERGALPSWPLLVLLGDASYSIYLAHPLVLTCARLAAKKLDLPVEAATPGIIAVCVVVALAVASGVAVHLWLERPILAALRARLTSRAAGAGRDAKFALPMRSVSAAALLGLAGALLLALGSPSRGGEGAPHLVHEEDFSRASRLDEDFWTYEIGFIRNHEQQYYRASNVFVDGGALILEARGEDVANAAYEPGSTDWTRAAPMAALTSGSIVTRLPMRYGVVEIVARLPAGAGTWPALWMLGAEGRPYTEIDMMEEVGQQPDLVFTSAHAGPSLQQLTNWSATTKLADLATRWRLYRLDWTAQRVAVSIDGETVLSLDPERAAAFRQPMHLRINLALGGEWGGVVDRNALPARLEIRSIRIFARALSDRTNSFDR
;
A
#
# COMPACT_ATOMS: atom_id res chain seq x y z
N MET A 1 6.45 -53.30 21.15
CA MET A 1 7.43 -52.32 21.67
C MET A 1 8.11 -51.62 20.51
N THR A 2 7.45 -50.62 19.93
CA THR A 2 7.96 -49.80 18.82
C THR A 2 8.53 -48.53 19.43
N LYS A 3 9.86 -48.41 19.40
CA LYS A 3 10.60 -47.24 19.91
C LYS A 3 10.01 -45.95 19.33
N ALA A 4 9.43 -45.14 20.19
CA ALA A 4 9.12 -43.74 19.91
C ALA A 4 10.39 -43.08 19.37
N LYS A 5 10.29 -42.52 18.17
CA LYS A 5 11.33 -41.72 17.53
C LYS A 5 11.62 -40.55 18.46
N THR A 6 12.70 -40.65 19.22
CA THR A 6 13.18 -39.59 20.09
C THR A 6 13.43 -38.34 19.26
N ALA A 7 12.99 -37.20 19.78
CA ALA A 7 13.10 -35.86 19.22
C ALA A 7 14.57 -35.48 18.91
N ALA A 8 15.05 -35.92 17.74
CA ALA A 8 16.44 -35.77 17.31
C ALA A 8 16.69 -34.54 16.43
N ASP A 9 15.66 -33.76 16.06
CA ASP A 9 15.82 -32.43 15.46
C ASP A 9 14.77 -31.46 16.06
N GLY A 10 15.24 -30.32 16.57
CA GLY A 10 14.48 -29.40 17.43
C GLY A 10 13.39 -28.58 16.76
N GLU A 11 12.36 -29.25 16.25
CA GLU A 11 11.12 -28.64 15.74
C GLU A 11 10.13 -28.36 16.88
N ILE A 12 9.57 -27.15 16.91
CA ILE A 12 8.62 -26.69 17.94
C ILE A 12 7.22 -26.71 17.32
N LEU A 13 6.36 -27.64 17.74
CA LEU A 13 5.05 -27.89 17.14
C LEU A 13 4.12 -26.68 17.23
N ALA A 14 4.12 -25.99 18.37
CA ALA A 14 3.33 -24.78 18.57
C ALA A 14 3.64 -23.71 17.51
N VAL A 15 4.93 -23.55 17.18
CA VAL A 15 5.37 -22.62 16.14
C VAL A 15 4.85 -23.04 14.77
N GLN A 16 4.92 -24.33 14.42
CA GLN A 16 4.43 -24.81 13.13
C GLN A 16 2.92 -24.60 12.99
N TYR A 17 2.16 -24.88 14.05
CA TYR A 17 0.70 -24.73 14.01
C TYR A 17 0.30 -23.28 13.86
N LEU A 18 0.94 -22.37 14.61
CA LEU A 18 0.62 -20.95 14.50
C LEU A 18 1.10 -20.34 13.18
N ARG A 19 2.20 -20.80 12.60
CA ARG A 19 2.62 -20.42 11.24
C ARG A 19 1.60 -20.85 10.19
N ALA A 20 1.03 -22.05 10.33
CA ALA A 20 -0.02 -22.54 9.44
C ALA A 20 -1.27 -21.65 9.56
N VAL A 21 -1.74 -21.40 10.78
CA VAL A 21 -2.89 -20.52 11.06
C VAL A 21 -2.65 -19.11 10.51
N ALA A 22 -1.49 -18.52 10.78
CA ALA A 22 -1.09 -17.21 10.31
C ALA A 22 -1.16 -17.08 8.78
N ALA A 23 -0.60 -18.06 8.05
CA ALA A 23 -0.67 -18.08 6.58
C ALA A 23 -2.12 -18.16 6.08
N LEU A 24 -2.95 -19.02 6.69
CA LEU A 24 -4.35 -19.18 6.29
C LEU A 24 -5.19 -17.93 6.55
N LEU A 25 -4.98 -17.25 7.68
CA LEU A 25 -5.65 -15.98 8.00
C LEU A 25 -5.33 -14.89 6.96
N VAL A 26 -4.06 -14.79 6.56
CA VAL A 26 -3.65 -13.82 5.53
C VAL A 26 -4.25 -14.17 4.17
N VAL A 27 -4.26 -15.44 3.78
CA VAL A 27 -4.90 -15.88 2.52
C VAL A 27 -6.39 -15.53 2.55
N TYR A 28 -7.06 -15.80 3.66
CA TYR A 28 -8.48 -15.48 3.86
C TYR A 28 -8.75 -13.98 3.69
N LEU A 29 -7.95 -13.11 4.31
CA LEU A 29 -8.05 -11.64 4.13
C LEU A 29 -8.00 -11.24 2.65
N HIS A 30 -7.06 -11.78 1.89
CA HIS A 30 -6.81 -11.36 0.51
C HIS A 30 -7.85 -11.88 -0.49
N THR A 31 -8.75 -12.79 -0.07
CA THR A 31 -9.92 -13.15 -0.89
C THR A 31 -10.88 -11.97 -1.13
N LYS A 32 -10.63 -10.79 -0.53
CA LYS A 32 -11.25 -9.50 -0.91
C LYS A 32 -11.10 -9.15 -2.40
N VAL A 33 -10.08 -9.67 -3.08
CA VAL A 33 -9.79 -9.37 -4.51
C VAL A 33 -10.95 -9.65 -5.47
N TYR A 34 -11.94 -10.46 -5.06
CA TYR A 34 -13.10 -10.78 -5.89
C TYR A 34 -14.14 -9.66 -5.91
N THR A 35 -14.57 -9.12 -4.76
CA THR A 35 -15.47 -7.94 -4.58
C THR A 35 -15.58 -7.56 -3.08
N ASP A 36 -16.11 -6.37 -2.82
CA ASP A 36 -16.61 -5.94 -1.50
C ASP A 36 -18.07 -6.27 -1.21
N ARG A 37 -18.81 -6.82 -2.18
CA ARG A 37 -20.26 -7.04 -2.13
C ARG A 37 -20.69 -8.42 -1.61
N PHE A 38 -19.76 -9.32 -1.31
CA PHE A 38 -20.13 -10.64 -0.78
C PHE A 38 -20.64 -10.56 0.67
N SER A 39 -21.65 -11.37 0.98
CA SER A 39 -22.05 -11.66 2.35
C SER A 39 -21.09 -12.71 2.94
N TRP A 40 -20.21 -12.27 3.84
CA TRP A 40 -19.20 -13.12 4.46
C TRP A 40 -19.76 -13.85 5.69
N PRO A 41 -19.37 -15.11 5.94
CA PRO A 41 -19.77 -15.82 7.16
C PRO A 41 -19.07 -15.28 8.42
N LEU A 42 -17.92 -14.60 8.26
CA LEU A 42 -17.14 -13.99 9.33
C LEU A 42 -16.52 -12.66 8.84
N PRO A 43 -16.27 -11.67 9.72
CA PRO A 43 -15.59 -10.43 9.35
C PRO A 43 -14.20 -10.71 8.74
N ARG A 44 -13.83 -10.10 7.61
CA ARG A 44 -12.55 -10.40 6.95
C ARG A 44 -11.33 -9.78 7.61
N GLU A 45 -11.53 -8.65 8.28
CA GLU A 45 -10.47 -7.75 8.73
C GLU A 45 -9.52 -8.42 9.72
N PHE A 46 -10.04 -9.30 10.58
CA PHE A 46 -9.20 -10.08 11.49
C PHE A 46 -8.21 -11.01 10.79
N GLY A 47 -8.40 -11.34 9.50
CA GLY A 47 -7.42 -12.11 8.74
C GLY A 47 -6.05 -11.40 8.66
N ALA A 48 -6.01 -10.07 8.79
CA ALA A 48 -4.77 -9.30 8.91
C ALA A 48 -3.97 -9.64 10.17
N ALA A 49 -4.64 -10.09 11.24
CA ALA A 49 -4.02 -10.54 12.50
C ALA A 49 -3.05 -11.73 12.30
N GLY A 50 -3.15 -12.43 11.16
CA GLY A 50 -2.17 -13.46 10.78
C GLY A 50 -0.75 -12.91 10.62
N VAL A 51 -0.57 -11.65 10.24
CA VAL A 51 0.75 -11.00 10.15
C VAL A 51 1.37 -10.84 11.54
N ASP A 52 0.55 -10.49 12.53
CA ASP A 52 0.96 -10.24 13.91
C ASP A 52 1.45 -11.54 14.58
N LEU A 53 0.79 -12.67 14.26
CA LEU A 53 1.31 -14.00 14.59
C LEU A 53 2.71 -14.23 14.02
N PHE A 54 2.99 -13.85 12.77
CA PHE A 54 4.33 -14.00 12.20
C PHE A 54 5.37 -13.16 12.93
N PHE A 55 5.07 -11.91 13.29
CA PHE A 55 6.01 -11.04 14.01
C PHE A 55 6.33 -11.56 15.42
N VAL A 56 5.31 -11.95 16.18
CA VAL A 56 5.50 -12.56 17.51
C VAL A 56 6.27 -13.88 17.41
N ILE A 57 5.96 -14.75 16.43
CA ILE A 57 6.69 -16.00 16.20
C ILE A 57 8.16 -15.71 15.82
N SER A 58 8.41 -14.69 14.99
CA SER A 58 9.77 -14.35 14.58
C SER A 58 10.64 -13.94 15.77
N GLY A 59 10.13 -13.05 16.62
CA GLY A 59 10.76 -12.66 17.88
C GLY A 59 11.12 -13.87 18.75
N PHE A 60 10.17 -14.78 18.92
CA PHE A 60 10.35 -16.02 19.67
C PHE A 60 11.47 -16.89 19.08
N ILE A 61 11.41 -17.16 17.77
CA ILE A 61 12.36 -18.03 17.07
C ILE A 61 13.78 -17.46 17.19
N MET A 62 13.97 -16.14 17.07
CA MET A 62 15.30 -15.53 17.14
C MET A 62 15.96 -15.79 18.49
N VAL A 63 15.22 -15.64 19.59
CA VAL A 63 15.73 -15.94 20.94
C VAL A 63 15.92 -17.44 21.13
N ALA A 64 14.93 -18.27 20.79
CA ALA A 64 14.98 -19.71 21.01
C ALA A 64 16.13 -20.40 20.26
N ILE A 65 16.40 -20.00 19.00
CA ILE A 65 17.48 -20.57 18.20
C ILE A 65 18.84 -20.06 18.68
N THR A 66 19.00 -18.76 18.92
CA THR A 66 20.31 -18.20 19.27
C THR A 66 20.76 -18.51 20.69
N ALA A 67 19.82 -18.77 21.61
CA ALA A 67 20.14 -19.30 22.94
C ALA A 67 20.75 -20.71 22.87
N ARG A 68 20.26 -21.57 21.96
CA ARG A 68 20.77 -22.94 21.80
C ARG A 68 22.05 -23.00 20.96
N ARG A 69 22.17 -22.15 19.96
CA ARG A 69 23.32 -22.09 19.03
C ARG A 69 23.70 -20.63 18.80
N PRO A 70 24.61 -20.06 19.60
CA PRO A 70 25.14 -18.72 19.37
C PRO A 70 25.77 -18.64 17.99
N LEU A 71 25.37 -17.65 17.20
CA LEU A 71 25.90 -17.43 15.86
C LEU A 71 26.51 -16.03 15.77
N PRO A 72 27.64 -15.85 15.07
CA PRO A 72 28.13 -14.52 14.76
C PRO A 72 27.15 -13.78 13.84
N PRO A 73 27.06 -12.44 13.91
CA PRO A 73 26.07 -11.63 13.17
C PRO A 73 26.00 -11.95 11.68
N ARG A 74 27.15 -12.06 11.03
CA ARG A 74 27.24 -12.37 9.59
C ARG A 74 26.59 -13.71 9.24
N GLN A 75 26.85 -14.75 10.02
CA GLN A 75 26.29 -16.08 9.76
C GLN A 75 24.80 -16.12 10.08
N PHE A 76 24.35 -15.37 11.09
CA PHE A 76 22.94 -15.19 11.39
C PHE A 76 22.21 -14.54 10.20
N LEU A 77 22.67 -13.38 9.73
CA LEU A 77 22.07 -12.64 8.62
C LEU A 77 22.03 -13.48 7.35
N LEU A 78 23.12 -14.19 7.03
CA LEU A 78 23.18 -15.03 5.84
C LEU A 78 22.19 -16.20 5.89
N ARG A 79 21.97 -16.81 7.07
CA ARG A 79 20.94 -17.85 7.24
C ARG A 79 19.53 -17.29 7.10
N ARG A 80 19.28 -16.06 7.55
CA ARG A 80 17.99 -15.37 7.38
C ARG A 80 17.77 -14.98 5.92
N ALA A 81 18.79 -14.43 5.27
CA ALA A 81 18.75 -14.07 3.85
C ALA A 81 18.42 -15.28 2.98
N ILE A 82 19.08 -16.43 3.19
CA ILE A 82 18.74 -17.67 2.46
C ILE A 82 17.30 -18.11 2.68
N ARG A 83 16.74 -17.90 3.87
CA ARG A 83 15.36 -18.27 4.20
C ARG A 83 14.33 -17.41 3.48
N VAL A 84 14.60 -16.11 3.33
CA VAL A 84 13.63 -15.09 2.91
C VAL A 84 13.83 -14.67 1.44
N VAL A 85 15.05 -14.26 1.09
CA VAL A 85 15.36 -13.53 -0.14
C VAL A 85 15.06 -14.31 -1.42
N PRO A 86 15.49 -15.58 -1.60
CA PRO A 86 15.38 -16.26 -2.89
C PRO A 86 13.94 -16.40 -3.39
N LEU A 87 13.03 -16.82 -2.50
CA LEU A 87 11.64 -17.02 -2.87
C LEU A 87 10.91 -15.68 -3.06
N TYR A 88 11.20 -14.68 -2.22
CA TYR A 88 10.63 -13.35 -2.37
C TYR A 88 11.01 -12.72 -3.72
N TRP A 89 12.30 -12.77 -4.09
CA TRP A 89 12.75 -12.29 -5.40
C TRP A 89 12.07 -13.02 -6.54
N LEU A 90 12.01 -14.35 -6.47
CA LEU A 90 11.40 -15.15 -7.54
C LEU A 90 9.93 -14.80 -7.75
N VAL A 91 9.15 -14.68 -6.66
CA VAL A 91 7.73 -14.32 -6.75
C VAL A 91 7.54 -12.87 -7.20
N THR A 92 8.38 -11.94 -6.71
CA THR A 92 8.35 -10.53 -7.14
C THR A 92 8.60 -10.41 -8.65
N LEU A 93 9.59 -11.14 -9.18
CA LEU A 93 9.87 -11.19 -10.61
C LEU A 93 8.77 -11.90 -11.41
N ALA A 94 8.12 -12.92 -10.84
CA ALA A 94 6.96 -13.55 -11.48
C ALA A 94 5.77 -12.58 -11.60
N ILE A 95 5.50 -11.78 -10.55
CA ILE A 95 4.47 -10.74 -10.59
C ILE A 95 4.83 -9.65 -11.60
N LEU A 96 6.10 -9.24 -11.66
CA LEU A 96 6.59 -8.31 -12.68
C LEU A 96 6.35 -8.86 -14.09
N ALA A 97 6.68 -10.13 -14.33
CA ALA A 97 6.46 -10.75 -15.63
C ALA A 97 4.97 -10.75 -16.01
N VAL A 98 4.07 -11.08 -15.08
CA VAL A 98 2.62 -11.03 -15.34
C VAL A 98 2.15 -9.60 -15.58
N ALA A 99 2.65 -8.62 -14.82
CA ALA A 99 2.31 -7.20 -15.01
C ALA A 99 2.75 -6.68 -16.39
N LEU A 100 3.87 -7.17 -16.93
CA LEU A 100 4.36 -6.81 -18.26
C LEU A 100 3.61 -7.52 -19.39
N ILE A 101 3.24 -8.80 -19.22
CA ILE A 101 2.57 -9.61 -20.25
C ILE A 101 1.06 -9.31 -20.32
N ALA A 102 0.43 -9.09 -19.17
CA ALA A 102 -1.00 -8.87 -19.06
C ALA A 102 -1.30 -7.76 -18.04
N PRO A 103 -1.07 -6.47 -18.38
CA PRO A 103 -1.28 -5.35 -17.46
C PRO A 103 -2.68 -5.32 -16.82
N GLY A 104 -3.73 -5.63 -17.60
CA GLY A 104 -5.12 -5.69 -17.11
C GLY A 104 -5.45 -6.86 -16.17
N ALA A 105 -4.53 -7.82 -16.01
CA ALA A 105 -4.68 -8.90 -15.03
C ALA A 105 -4.40 -8.43 -13.59
N MET A 106 -3.58 -7.39 -13.45
CA MET A 106 -3.12 -6.89 -12.16
C MET A 106 -3.94 -5.69 -11.70
N LEU A 107 -4.23 -5.64 -10.40
CA LEU A 107 -4.90 -4.50 -9.77
C LEU A 107 -3.82 -3.59 -9.18
N HIS A 108 -3.84 -2.29 -9.53
CA HIS A 108 -3.02 -1.24 -8.91
C HIS A 108 -1.50 -1.50 -8.87
N ASN A 109 -0.89 -1.91 -10.00
CA ASN A 109 0.57 -2.12 -10.07
C ASN A 109 1.31 -0.94 -10.72
N LEU A 110 2.24 -0.34 -9.97
CA LEU A 110 3.16 0.68 -10.48
C LEU A 110 4.43 0.01 -11.03
N VAL A 111 4.50 -0.22 -12.34
CA VAL A 111 5.68 -0.85 -12.94
C VAL A 111 6.73 0.21 -13.28
N THR A 112 7.52 0.63 -12.29
CA THR A 112 8.70 1.47 -12.51
C THR A 112 9.97 0.77 -12.02
N PHE A 113 11.10 1.09 -12.66
CA PHE A 113 12.39 0.48 -12.33
C PHE A 113 12.78 0.69 -10.87
N ASP A 114 12.58 1.90 -10.36
CA ASP A 114 12.85 2.27 -8.97
C ASP A 114 11.97 1.50 -7.97
N HIS A 115 10.65 1.42 -8.23
CA HIS A 115 9.70 0.76 -7.33
C HIS A 115 9.98 -0.75 -7.22
N VAL A 116 10.29 -1.40 -8.35
CA VAL A 116 10.70 -2.82 -8.38
C VAL A 116 12.05 -3.02 -7.67
N THR A 117 13.03 -2.16 -7.95
CA THR A 117 14.38 -2.31 -7.37
C THR A 117 14.36 -2.11 -5.85
N LEU A 118 13.67 -1.08 -5.36
CA LEU A 118 13.54 -0.82 -3.92
C LEU A 118 12.77 -1.97 -3.22
N SER A 119 11.74 -2.53 -3.88
CA SER A 119 11.04 -3.74 -3.42
C SER A 119 12.02 -4.91 -3.25
N LEU A 120 12.83 -5.22 -4.27
CA LEU A 120 13.80 -6.32 -4.21
C LEU A 120 14.88 -6.11 -3.14
N LEU A 121 15.21 -4.87 -2.81
CA LEU A 121 16.20 -4.51 -1.79
C LEU A 121 15.62 -4.41 -0.37
N PHE A 122 14.32 -4.64 -0.17
CA PHE A 122 13.62 -4.47 1.11
C PHE A 122 13.75 -3.04 1.66
N ILE A 123 13.74 -2.05 0.77
CA ILE A 123 13.81 -0.64 1.13
C ILE A 123 12.38 -0.09 1.19
N PRO A 124 11.90 0.39 2.36
CA PRO A 124 10.63 1.10 2.45
C PRO A 124 10.62 2.33 1.54
N HIS A 125 9.53 2.49 0.80
CA HIS A 125 9.32 3.64 -0.07
C HIS A 125 7.83 3.85 -0.27
N PHE A 126 7.45 5.05 -0.66
CA PHE A 126 6.06 5.41 -0.89
C PHE A 126 5.55 4.84 -2.22
N ASN A 127 4.36 4.24 -2.19
CA ASN A 127 3.64 3.82 -3.38
C ASN A 127 2.53 4.84 -3.69
N PRO A 128 2.66 5.65 -4.76
CA PRO A 128 1.68 6.66 -5.09
C PRO A 128 0.33 6.09 -5.55
N LEU A 129 0.27 4.85 -6.04
CA LEU A 129 -1.00 4.23 -6.46
C LEU A 129 -1.86 3.79 -5.27
N GLU A 130 -1.25 3.38 -4.17
CA GLU A 130 -1.97 2.98 -2.94
C GLU A 130 -1.99 4.09 -1.88
N GLY A 131 -1.19 5.14 -2.07
CA GLY A 131 -1.00 6.24 -1.13
C GLY A 131 -0.44 5.79 0.24
N ASN A 132 0.30 4.67 0.26
CA ASN A 132 0.87 4.05 1.45
C ASN A 132 2.28 3.50 1.15
N TYR A 133 3.00 3.02 2.17
CA TYR A 133 4.39 2.53 2.04
C TYR A 133 4.48 1.05 1.61
N THR A 134 3.81 0.68 0.52
CA THR A 134 3.79 -0.70 0.02
C THR A 134 4.84 -0.88 -1.09
N PRO A 135 5.67 -1.94 -1.06
CA PRO A 135 6.60 -2.21 -2.15
C PRO A 135 5.88 -2.78 -3.37
N PHE A 136 6.56 -2.84 -4.52
CA PHE A 136 6.01 -3.39 -5.78
C PHE A 136 5.28 -4.71 -5.58
N PHE A 137 5.93 -5.68 -4.92
CA PHE A 137 5.18 -6.82 -4.43
C PHE A 137 4.58 -6.51 -3.06
N LYS A 138 3.31 -6.08 -3.05
CA LYS A 138 2.59 -5.54 -1.87
C LYS A 138 2.92 -6.24 -0.56
N LEU A 139 2.85 -7.57 -0.50
CA LEU A 139 3.12 -8.37 0.72
C LEU A 139 4.51 -8.13 1.34
N GLY A 140 5.46 -7.58 0.57
CA GLY A 140 6.78 -7.20 1.02
C GLY A 140 6.80 -6.12 2.10
N TRP A 141 5.71 -5.37 2.32
CA TRP A 141 5.67 -4.35 3.39
C TRP A 141 5.95 -4.97 4.76
N THR A 142 5.43 -6.17 5.03
CA THR A 142 5.70 -6.93 6.27
C THR A 142 7.14 -7.45 6.34
N LEU A 143 7.73 -7.79 5.19
CA LEU A 143 9.11 -8.27 5.13
C LEU A 143 10.12 -7.16 5.41
N ASN A 144 9.79 -5.90 5.14
CA ASN A 144 10.63 -4.77 5.54
C ASN A 144 10.80 -4.70 7.06
N TYR A 145 9.71 -4.92 7.82
CA TYR A 145 9.75 -5.04 9.29
C TYR A 145 10.61 -6.23 9.74
N GLU A 146 10.44 -7.38 9.09
CA GLU A 146 11.19 -8.60 9.40
C GLU A 146 12.71 -8.41 9.17
N VAL A 147 13.10 -7.82 8.03
CA VAL A 147 14.50 -7.54 7.70
C VAL A 147 15.09 -6.52 8.68
N TYR A 148 14.35 -5.46 9.02
CA TYR A 148 14.75 -4.50 10.03
C TYR A 148 15.00 -5.16 11.40
N PHE A 149 14.06 -5.98 11.87
CA PHE A 149 14.22 -6.71 13.11
C PHE A 149 15.45 -7.63 13.08
N TYR A 150 15.71 -8.32 11.97
CA TYR A 150 16.91 -9.15 11.82
C TYR A 150 18.21 -8.34 11.88
N LEU A 151 18.25 -7.16 11.27
CA LEU A 151 19.41 -6.27 11.32
C LEU A 151 19.64 -5.78 12.76
N ALA A 152 18.59 -5.32 13.44
CA ALA A 152 18.66 -4.87 14.83
C ALA A 152 19.11 -6.01 15.78
N PHE A 153 18.54 -7.20 15.62
CA PHE A 153 18.92 -8.38 16.40
C PHE A 153 20.37 -8.81 16.12
N ALA A 154 20.80 -8.80 14.84
CA ALA A 154 22.17 -9.12 14.46
C ALA A 154 23.20 -8.14 15.04
N ALA A 155 22.88 -6.86 15.09
CA ALA A 155 23.75 -5.85 15.71
C ALA A 155 24.04 -6.22 17.19
N LEU A 156 23.02 -6.67 17.92
CA LEU A 156 23.17 -7.11 19.32
C LEU A 156 23.97 -8.41 19.46
N LEU A 157 23.89 -9.32 18.48
CA LEU A 157 24.75 -10.52 18.45
C LEU A 157 26.23 -10.16 18.26
N GLY A 158 26.55 -8.97 17.76
CA GLY A 158 27.92 -8.47 17.61
C GLY A 158 28.63 -8.18 18.92
N PHE A 159 27.89 -8.19 20.03
CA PHE A 159 28.41 -7.94 21.37
C PHE A 159 28.32 -9.23 22.22
N PRO A 160 29.20 -10.23 21.98
CA PRO A 160 29.13 -11.54 22.62
C PRO A 160 29.24 -11.45 24.15
N ALA A 161 29.91 -10.43 24.68
CA ALA A 161 30.06 -10.18 26.12
C ALA A 161 28.76 -9.80 26.84
N LEU A 162 27.74 -9.32 26.12
CA LEU A 162 26.44 -9.02 26.72
C LEU A 162 25.64 -10.31 26.93
N SER A 163 25.07 -10.48 28.12
CA SER A 163 24.09 -11.55 28.38
C SER A 163 22.82 -11.33 27.55
N LEU A 164 22.07 -12.41 27.31
CA LEU A 164 20.81 -12.35 26.56
C LEU A 164 19.85 -11.29 27.11
N ARG A 165 19.73 -11.21 28.45
CA ARG A 165 18.88 -10.21 29.11
C ARG A 165 19.32 -8.77 28.84
N ARG A 166 20.63 -8.50 28.81
CA ARG A 166 21.15 -7.15 28.50
C ARG A 166 20.96 -6.80 27.03
N ARG A 167 21.12 -7.76 26.11
CA ARG A 167 20.83 -7.56 24.69
C ARG A 167 19.36 -7.24 24.46
N LEU A 168 18.46 -8.00 25.09
CA LEU A 168 17.03 -7.73 25.00
C LEU A 168 16.65 -6.40 25.63
N ALA A 169 17.20 -6.05 26.80
CA ALA A 169 16.96 -4.74 27.41
C ALA A 169 17.40 -3.59 26.49
N ALA A 170 18.54 -3.74 25.81
CA ALA A 170 19.00 -2.76 24.81
C ALA A 170 18.06 -2.68 23.60
N LEU A 171 17.58 -3.83 23.07
CA LEU A 171 16.61 -3.88 21.99
C LEU A 171 15.29 -3.21 22.39
N THR A 172 14.80 -3.52 23.60
CA THR A 172 13.60 -2.92 24.17
C THR A 172 13.73 -1.41 24.31
N GLY A 173 14.85 -0.93 24.86
CA GLY A 173 15.10 0.51 24.96
C GLY A 173 15.11 1.20 23.60
N ALA A 174 15.78 0.60 22.60
CA ALA A 174 15.83 1.15 21.24
C ALA A 174 14.45 1.20 20.57
N PHE A 175 13.67 0.12 20.63
CA PHE A 175 12.35 0.07 20.01
C PHE A 175 11.33 0.95 20.74
N LEU A 176 11.35 1.01 22.08
CA LEU A 176 10.49 1.93 22.82
C LEU A 176 10.82 3.39 22.52
N ALA A 177 12.10 3.74 22.36
CA ALA A 177 12.49 5.08 21.93
C ALA A 177 12.00 5.38 20.50
N ALA A 178 12.12 4.43 19.57
CA ALA A 178 11.62 4.57 18.22
C ALA A 178 10.09 4.76 18.19
N VAL A 179 9.34 3.95 18.94
CA VAL A 179 7.88 4.08 19.05
C VAL A 179 7.48 5.38 19.73
N ALA A 180 8.17 5.81 20.78
CA ALA A 180 7.92 7.10 21.41
C ALA A 180 8.13 8.26 20.41
N PHE A 181 9.18 8.19 19.59
CA PHE A 181 9.41 9.13 18.50
C PHE A 181 8.27 9.09 17.47
N TYR A 182 7.83 7.91 17.04
CA TYR A 182 6.72 7.75 16.10
C TYR A 182 5.42 8.36 16.63
N LEU A 183 5.07 8.10 17.89
CA LEU A 183 3.85 8.64 18.50
C LEU A 183 3.91 10.15 18.69
N ALA A 184 5.11 10.71 18.94
CA ALA A 184 5.30 12.15 19.13
C ALA A 184 5.35 12.94 17.81
N VAL A 185 6.01 12.38 16.79
CA VAL A 185 6.31 13.09 15.53
C VAL A 185 5.36 12.70 14.40
N ARG A 186 4.86 11.45 14.40
CA ARG A 186 4.07 10.85 13.31
C ARG A 186 4.71 11.10 11.93
N PRO A 187 5.91 10.53 11.69
CA PRO A 187 6.68 10.84 10.50
C PRO A 187 5.97 10.38 9.21
N ASP A 188 6.00 11.25 8.20
CA ASP A 188 5.54 10.99 6.82
C ASP A 188 6.66 10.37 5.94
N ASP A 189 7.91 10.29 6.44
CA ASP A 189 9.01 9.63 5.73
C ASP A 189 8.83 8.09 5.76
N PRO A 190 8.94 7.38 4.61
CA PRO A 190 8.75 5.93 4.54
C PRO A 190 9.65 5.10 5.47
N PHE A 191 10.89 5.52 5.69
CA PHE A 191 11.82 4.79 6.54
C PHE A 191 11.46 4.95 8.00
N LEU A 192 11.22 6.18 8.44
CA LEU A 192 10.82 6.48 9.81
C LEU A 192 9.45 5.89 10.12
N HIS A 193 8.52 5.94 9.16
CA HIS A 193 7.19 5.36 9.34
C HIS A 193 7.25 3.87 9.61
N ILE A 194 8.02 3.09 8.83
CA ILE A 194 8.15 1.64 9.05
C ILE A 194 9.05 1.33 10.26
N TYR A 195 10.23 1.92 10.39
CA TYR A 195 11.18 1.50 11.42
C TYR A 195 10.89 2.03 12.82
N CYS A 196 9.98 3.00 12.94
CA CYS A 196 9.49 3.49 14.23
C CYS A 196 8.05 3.08 14.55
N ASN A 197 7.37 2.39 13.63
CA ASN A 197 5.97 1.96 13.80
C ASN A 197 5.80 1.10 15.09
N PRO A 198 4.72 1.28 15.87
CA PRO A 198 4.40 0.46 17.04
C PRO A 198 4.46 -1.06 16.80
N VAL A 199 4.15 -1.52 15.59
CA VAL A 199 4.16 -2.94 15.20
C VAL A 199 5.50 -3.63 15.47
N ILE A 200 6.62 -2.90 15.50
CA ILE A 200 7.94 -3.48 15.84
C ILE A 200 7.98 -4.09 17.25
N LEU A 201 7.07 -3.68 18.15
CA LEU A 201 6.96 -4.20 19.52
C LEU A 201 6.48 -5.66 19.57
N GLU A 202 5.81 -6.15 18.53
CA GLU A 202 5.35 -7.54 18.47
C GLU A 202 6.51 -8.53 18.43
N PHE A 203 7.59 -8.17 17.71
CA PHE A 203 8.84 -8.92 17.74
C PHE A 203 9.44 -8.98 19.15
N LEU A 204 9.35 -7.89 19.92
CA LEU A 204 9.80 -7.87 21.31
C LEU A 204 8.96 -8.77 22.20
N ILE A 205 7.63 -8.73 22.06
CA ILE A 205 6.72 -9.61 22.79
C ILE A 205 7.09 -11.08 22.53
N GLY A 206 7.30 -11.44 21.27
CA GLY A 206 7.82 -12.74 20.85
C GLY A 206 9.16 -13.09 21.51
N ALA A 207 10.12 -12.16 21.49
CA ALA A 207 11.44 -12.36 22.08
C ALA A 207 11.37 -12.61 23.60
N PHE A 208 10.49 -11.93 24.32
CA PHE A 208 10.26 -12.18 25.75
C PHE A 208 9.67 -13.58 25.99
N ILE A 209 8.71 -14.02 25.17
CA ILE A 209 8.20 -15.41 25.22
C ILE A 209 9.33 -16.40 24.97
N GLY A 210 10.23 -16.11 24.02
CA GLY A 210 11.42 -16.91 23.75
C GLY A 210 12.33 -17.04 24.96
N CYS A 211 12.50 -15.98 25.75
CA CYS A 211 13.22 -16.06 27.02
C CYS A 211 12.53 -16.96 28.04
N LEU A 212 11.21 -16.84 28.20
CA LEU A 212 10.44 -17.70 29.11
C LEU A 212 10.58 -19.18 28.74
N HIS A 213 10.58 -19.49 27.44
CA HIS A 213 10.80 -20.84 26.92
C HIS A 213 12.22 -21.34 27.23
N VAL A 214 13.25 -20.55 26.93
CA VAL A 214 14.65 -20.92 27.19
C VAL A 214 14.91 -21.12 28.69
N GLU A 215 14.27 -20.32 29.55
CA GLU A 215 14.34 -20.46 31.01
C GLU A 215 13.48 -21.61 31.56
N GLY A 216 12.71 -22.32 30.72
CA GLY A 216 11.80 -23.40 31.12
C GLY A 216 10.65 -22.94 32.01
N ARG A 217 10.31 -21.64 31.96
CA ARG A 217 9.27 -21.02 32.81
C ARG A 217 7.86 -21.24 32.28
N LEU A 218 7.69 -21.60 31.01
CA LEU A 218 6.37 -21.86 30.44
C LEU A 218 5.71 -23.10 31.06
N ARG A 219 6.49 -24.08 31.54
CA ARG A 219 6.03 -25.16 32.41
C ARG A 219 5.23 -24.72 33.65
N ARG A 220 5.41 -23.48 34.14
CA ARG A 220 4.66 -22.95 35.29
C ARG A 220 3.23 -22.56 34.94
N VAL A 221 2.94 -22.31 33.66
CA VAL A 221 1.57 -22.02 33.19
C VAL A 221 0.76 -23.31 33.25
N ASP A 222 -0.25 -23.37 34.10
CA ASP A 222 -1.11 -24.54 34.25
C ASP A 222 -2.09 -24.72 33.08
N ARG A 223 -2.79 -25.87 33.04
CA ARG A 223 -3.71 -26.20 31.95
C ARG A 223 -4.89 -25.23 31.85
N ARG A 224 -5.39 -24.70 32.97
CA ARG A 224 -6.51 -23.76 32.99
C ARG A 224 -6.05 -22.39 32.48
N ALA A 225 -4.89 -21.94 32.93
CA ALA A 225 -4.27 -20.72 32.44
C ALA A 225 -3.95 -20.81 30.94
N ALA A 226 -3.40 -21.93 30.46
CA ALA A 226 -3.14 -22.14 29.04
C ALA A 226 -4.44 -22.15 28.20
N ALA A 227 -5.51 -22.81 28.69
CA ALA A 227 -6.81 -22.81 28.02
C ALA A 227 -7.44 -21.40 27.99
N ALA A 228 -7.34 -20.65 29.09
CA ALA A 228 -7.81 -19.27 29.15
C ALA A 228 -7.04 -18.37 28.17
N LEU A 229 -5.71 -18.49 28.11
CA LEU A 229 -4.88 -17.76 27.14
C LEU A 229 -5.23 -18.12 25.70
N LEU A 230 -5.55 -19.38 25.41
CA LEU A 230 -5.99 -19.80 24.09
C LEU A 230 -7.31 -19.12 23.69
N VAL A 231 -8.30 -19.13 24.59
CA VAL A 231 -9.60 -18.48 24.36
C VAL A 231 -9.45 -16.97 24.22
N VAL A 232 -8.73 -16.32 25.14
CA VAL A 232 -8.47 -14.88 25.11
C VAL A 232 -7.73 -14.49 23.83
N GLY A 233 -6.72 -15.27 23.42
CA GLY A 233 -5.99 -15.02 22.19
C GLY A 233 -6.89 -15.07 20.94
N VAL A 234 -7.75 -16.08 20.83
CA VAL A 234 -8.71 -16.19 19.72
C VAL A 234 -9.72 -15.03 19.74
N LEU A 235 -10.28 -14.70 20.91
CA LEU A 235 -11.26 -13.62 21.03
C LEU A 235 -10.63 -12.25 20.73
N ALA A 236 -9.42 -11.98 21.23
CA ALA A 236 -8.73 -10.73 20.98
C ALA A 236 -8.43 -10.56 19.49
N MET A 237 -7.93 -11.61 18.84
CA MET A 237 -7.63 -11.55 17.40
C MET A 237 -8.87 -11.46 16.51
N THR A 238 -10.04 -11.97 16.94
CA THR A 238 -11.24 -12.00 16.08
C THR A 238 -12.25 -10.90 16.38
N LEU A 239 -12.48 -10.57 17.66
CA LEU A 239 -13.52 -9.63 18.10
C LEU A 239 -12.98 -8.25 18.46
N LEU A 240 -11.71 -8.15 18.86
CA LEU A 240 -11.09 -6.89 19.28
C LEU A 240 -10.15 -6.34 18.22
N PHE A 241 -10.00 -7.00 17.07
CA PHE A 241 -9.06 -6.59 16.02
C PHE A 241 -9.31 -5.15 15.59
N ASP A 242 -8.24 -4.36 15.56
CA ASP A 242 -8.23 -2.99 15.08
C ASP A 242 -7.16 -2.86 13.99
N SER A 243 -7.46 -2.08 12.96
CA SER A 243 -6.57 -1.84 11.83
C SER A 243 -5.60 -0.68 12.04
N ASP A 244 -5.82 0.17 13.05
CA ASP A 244 -4.86 1.20 13.46
C ASP A 244 -3.61 0.55 14.05
N ASP A 245 -2.42 0.88 13.49
CA ASP A 245 -1.16 0.25 13.87
C ASP A 245 -0.83 0.32 15.37
N SER A 246 -1.28 1.37 16.09
CA SER A 246 -1.01 1.50 17.52
C SER A 246 -1.91 0.59 18.35
N LEU A 247 -3.20 0.56 18.01
CA LEU A 247 -4.18 -0.29 18.68
C LEU A 247 -4.01 -1.76 18.31
N ARG A 248 -3.56 -2.04 17.09
CA ARG A 248 -3.29 -3.38 16.56
C ARG A 248 -2.31 -4.18 17.41
N VAL A 249 -1.25 -3.55 17.92
CA VAL A 249 -0.30 -4.21 18.83
C VAL A 249 -1.00 -4.72 20.10
N ILE A 250 -1.97 -3.96 20.61
CA ILE A 250 -2.72 -4.28 21.82
C ILE A 250 -3.77 -5.36 21.53
N THR A 251 -4.43 -5.30 20.39
CA THR A 251 -5.55 -6.19 20.06
C THR A 251 -5.07 -7.49 19.42
N ALA A 252 -4.34 -7.41 18.31
CA ALA A 252 -3.79 -8.54 17.58
C ALA A 252 -2.45 -9.03 18.14
N GLY A 253 -1.52 -8.13 18.46
CA GLY A 253 -0.19 -8.49 18.97
C GLY A 253 -0.23 -9.23 20.32
N LEU A 254 -1.01 -8.75 21.30
CA LEU A 254 -1.22 -9.46 22.57
C LEU A 254 -2.06 -10.74 22.39
N GLY A 255 -3.00 -10.76 21.44
CA GLY A 255 -3.74 -11.95 21.09
C GLY A 255 -2.82 -13.07 20.55
N ALA A 256 -1.96 -12.72 19.60
CA ALA A 256 -0.93 -13.60 19.04
C ALA A 256 0.04 -14.10 20.12
N ALA A 257 0.44 -13.23 21.05
CA ALA A 257 1.27 -13.58 22.20
C ALA A 257 0.59 -14.59 23.13
N ALA A 258 -0.69 -14.40 23.42
CA ALA A 258 -1.48 -15.32 24.24
C ALA A 258 -1.61 -16.70 23.58
N LEU A 259 -1.85 -16.76 22.26
CA LEU A 259 -1.89 -18.01 21.50
C LEU A 259 -0.54 -18.75 21.52
N LEU A 260 0.56 -18.02 21.30
CA LEU A 260 1.90 -18.59 21.34
C LEU A 260 2.25 -19.13 22.73
N LEU A 261 1.98 -18.35 23.79
CA LEU A 261 2.19 -18.77 25.18
C LEU A 261 1.37 -20.02 25.52
N ALA A 262 0.09 -20.05 25.14
CA ALA A 262 -0.80 -21.16 25.41
C ALA A 262 -0.29 -22.46 24.77
N LEU A 263 0.01 -22.44 23.46
CA LEU A 263 0.45 -23.65 22.75
C LEU A 263 1.84 -24.12 23.19
N LEU A 264 2.78 -23.20 23.46
CA LEU A 264 4.09 -23.58 24.01
C LEU A 264 3.98 -24.19 25.41
N ALA A 265 3.11 -23.66 26.27
CA ALA A 265 2.87 -24.24 27.60
C ALA A 265 2.27 -25.65 27.52
N ILE A 266 1.35 -25.88 26.57
CA ILE A 266 0.76 -27.20 26.30
C ILE A 266 1.84 -28.17 25.76
N GLU A 267 2.69 -27.69 24.85
CA GLU A 267 3.78 -28.47 24.25
C GLU A 267 4.86 -28.87 25.27
N GLU A 268 5.34 -27.95 26.12
CA GLU A 268 6.34 -28.23 27.15
C GLU A 268 5.87 -29.23 28.23
N ARG A 269 4.55 -29.41 28.34
CA ARG A 269 3.89 -30.41 29.18
C ARG A 269 3.70 -31.76 28.47
N GLY A 270 4.11 -31.87 27.21
CA GLY A 270 3.94 -33.07 26.38
C GLY A 270 2.49 -33.33 25.97
N ALA A 271 1.62 -32.32 26.04
CA ALA A 271 0.19 -32.47 25.78
C ALA A 271 -0.24 -32.01 24.37
N LEU A 272 0.70 -31.50 23.56
CA LEU A 272 0.41 -31.07 22.19
C LEU A 272 0.69 -32.23 21.22
N PRO A 273 -0.34 -32.89 20.66
CA PRO A 273 -0.15 -33.98 19.70
C PRO A 273 0.43 -33.46 18.38
N SER A 274 1.25 -34.29 17.72
CA SER A 274 1.81 -34.00 16.39
C SER A 274 0.81 -34.34 15.28
N TRP A 275 0.43 -33.35 14.48
CA TRP A 275 -0.48 -33.44 13.35
C TRP A 275 0.31 -33.17 12.06
N PRO A 276 0.58 -34.19 11.22
CA PRO A 276 1.44 -34.05 10.05
C PRO A 276 1.01 -32.96 9.09
N LEU A 277 -0.30 -32.77 8.90
CA LEU A 277 -0.84 -31.72 8.04
C LEU A 277 -0.49 -30.32 8.56
N LEU A 278 -0.68 -30.06 9.86
CA LEU A 278 -0.37 -28.75 10.43
C LEU A 278 1.14 -28.47 10.44
N VAL A 279 1.98 -29.51 10.62
CA VAL A 279 3.43 -29.39 10.48
C VAL A 279 3.80 -29.03 9.04
N LEU A 280 3.23 -29.72 8.05
CA LEU A 280 3.47 -29.43 6.63
C LEU A 280 3.05 -28.00 6.26
N LEU A 281 1.87 -27.56 6.71
CA LEU A 281 1.38 -26.20 6.46
C LEU A 281 2.25 -25.15 7.18
N GLY A 282 2.73 -25.44 8.39
CA GLY A 282 3.66 -24.59 9.12
C GLY A 282 4.99 -24.42 8.39
N ASP A 283 5.52 -25.49 7.84
CA ASP A 283 6.72 -25.49 7.01
C ASP A 283 6.53 -24.71 5.71
N ALA A 284 5.40 -24.92 5.04
CA ALA A 284 5.03 -24.29 3.77
C ALA A 284 4.48 -22.86 3.92
N SER A 285 4.26 -22.38 5.15
CA SER A 285 3.61 -21.09 5.45
C SER A 285 4.19 -19.92 4.68
N TYR A 286 5.51 -19.85 4.49
CA TYR A 286 6.15 -18.77 3.73
C TYR A 286 5.83 -18.84 2.23
N SER A 287 5.82 -20.04 1.66
CA SER A 287 5.39 -20.24 0.26
C SER A 287 3.90 -19.98 0.07
N ILE A 288 3.04 -20.42 1.00
CA ILE A 288 1.60 -20.11 0.98
C ILE A 288 1.40 -18.59 1.04
N TYR A 289 2.08 -17.92 1.96
CA TYR A 289 2.03 -16.48 2.11
C TYR A 289 2.47 -15.74 0.84
N LEU A 290 3.55 -16.12 0.16
CA LEU A 290 3.99 -15.40 -1.04
C LEU A 290 3.25 -15.79 -2.32
N ALA A 291 2.85 -17.05 -2.49
CA ALA A 291 2.29 -17.51 -3.75
C ALA A 291 0.79 -17.19 -3.92
N HIS A 292 0.05 -16.98 -2.83
CA HIS A 292 -1.41 -16.84 -2.89
C HIS A 292 -1.92 -15.71 -3.81
N PRO A 293 -1.28 -14.53 -3.94
CA PRO A 293 -1.82 -13.47 -4.82
C PRO A 293 -1.88 -13.87 -6.29
N LEU A 294 -0.93 -14.69 -6.75
CA LEU A 294 -0.95 -15.22 -8.12
C LEU A 294 -2.15 -16.15 -8.33
N VAL A 295 -2.41 -17.03 -7.37
CA VAL A 295 -3.56 -17.97 -7.41
C VAL A 295 -4.88 -17.21 -7.38
N LEU A 296 -4.98 -16.24 -6.48
CA LEU A 296 -6.16 -15.39 -6.33
C LEU A 296 -6.42 -14.56 -7.60
N THR A 297 -5.37 -14.04 -8.24
CA THR A 297 -5.49 -13.32 -9.52
C THR A 297 -6.01 -14.24 -10.63
N CYS A 298 -5.42 -15.42 -10.79
CA CYS A 298 -5.89 -16.40 -11.77
C CYS A 298 -7.33 -16.81 -11.54
N ALA A 299 -7.70 -17.05 -10.29
CA ALA A 299 -9.04 -17.49 -9.94
C ALA A 299 -10.09 -16.36 -10.09
N ARG A 300 -9.72 -15.10 -9.86
CA ARG A 300 -10.55 -13.93 -10.19
C ARG A 300 -10.82 -13.82 -11.70
N LEU A 301 -9.77 -13.96 -12.51
CA LEU A 301 -9.89 -13.92 -13.97
C LEU A 301 -10.72 -15.09 -14.51
N ALA A 302 -10.54 -16.29 -13.94
CA ALA A 302 -11.33 -17.46 -14.29
C ALA A 302 -12.81 -17.27 -13.94
N ALA A 303 -13.11 -16.76 -12.73
CA ALA A 303 -14.49 -16.47 -12.32
C ALA A 303 -15.16 -15.45 -13.25
N LYS A 304 -14.46 -14.38 -13.63
CA LYS A 304 -14.95 -13.38 -14.59
C LYS A 304 -15.18 -13.98 -15.98
N LYS A 305 -14.27 -14.82 -16.47
CA LYS A 305 -14.35 -15.43 -17.81
C LYS A 305 -15.48 -16.47 -17.92
N LEU A 306 -15.75 -17.19 -16.83
CA LEU A 306 -16.77 -18.23 -16.76
C LEU A 306 -18.14 -17.71 -16.30
N ASP A 307 -18.26 -16.40 -16.08
CA ASP A 307 -19.47 -15.75 -15.57
C ASP A 307 -20.04 -16.45 -14.32
N LEU A 308 -19.14 -16.85 -13.42
CA LEU A 308 -19.55 -17.53 -12.20
C LEU A 308 -20.32 -16.53 -11.32
N PRO A 309 -21.48 -16.92 -10.74
CA PRO A 309 -22.31 -16.05 -9.91
C PRO A 309 -21.70 -15.91 -8.50
N VAL A 310 -20.40 -15.56 -8.43
CA VAL A 310 -19.65 -15.47 -7.17
C VAL A 310 -20.27 -14.44 -6.24
N GLU A 311 -21.00 -13.45 -6.76
CA GLU A 311 -21.69 -12.42 -5.99
C GLU A 311 -22.85 -12.97 -5.13
N ALA A 312 -23.42 -14.12 -5.49
CA ALA A 312 -24.42 -14.79 -4.68
C ALA A 312 -23.76 -15.45 -3.45
N ALA A 313 -24.45 -15.44 -2.30
CA ALA A 313 -23.91 -15.89 -1.01
C ALA A 313 -23.31 -17.32 -1.07
N THR A 314 -24.09 -18.32 -1.48
CA THR A 314 -23.64 -19.72 -1.49
C THR A 314 -22.52 -19.98 -2.52
N PRO A 315 -22.67 -19.58 -3.81
CA PRO A 315 -21.58 -19.73 -4.78
C PRO A 315 -20.30 -18.97 -4.40
N GLY A 316 -20.44 -17.78 -3.79
CA GLY A 316 -19.31 -16.99 -3.29
C GLY A 316 -18.55 -17.69 -2.17
N ILE A 317 -19.25 -18.25 -1.17
CA ILE A 317 -18.63 -19.04 -0.10
C ILE A 317 -17.89 -20.26 -0.67
N ILE A 318 -18.49 -20.97 -1.64
CA ILE A 318 -17.85 -22.10 -2.30
C ILE A 318 -16.59 -21.64 -3.04
N ALA A 319 -16.66 -20.54 -3.80
CA ALA A 319 -15.52 -20.00 -4.52
C ALA A 319 -14.36 -19.61 -3.58
N VAL A 320 -14.66 -19.04 -2.40
CA VAL A 320 -13.66 -18.72 -1.37
C VAL A 320 -13.02 -19.99 -0.80
N CYS A 321 -13.83 -20.99 -0.42
CA CYS A 321 -13.30 -22.26 0.07
C CYS A 321 -12.39 -22.93 -0.97
N VAL A 322 -12.81 -22.91 -2.24
CA VAL A 322 -12.02 -23.44 -3.36
C VAL A 322 -10.74 -22.65 -3.56
N VAL A 323 -10.77 -21.31 -3.61
CA VAL A 323 -9.54 -20.52 -3.84
C VAL A 323 -8.58 -20.61 -2.67
N VAL A 324 -9.07 -20.65 -1.42
CA VAL A 324 -8.22 -20.88 -0.25
C VAL A 324 -7.56 -22.25 -0.33
N ALA A 325 -8.32 -23.30 -0.67
CA ALA A 325 -7.76 -24.64 -0.86
C ALA A 325 -6.72 -24.68 -2.00
N LEU A 326 -7.00 -24.01 -3.13
CA LEU A 326 -6.07 -23.90 -4.25
C LEU A 326 -4.82 -23.10 -3.88
N ALA A 327 -4.95 -22.01 -3.14
CA ALA A 327 -3.82 -21.18 -2.68
C ALA A 327 -2.93 -21.98 -1.71
N VAL A 328 -3.52 -22.74 -0.79
CA VAL A 328 -2.80 -23.64 0.11
C VAL A 328 -2.10 -24.73 -0.67
N ALA A 329 -2.79 -25.43 -1.57
CA ALA A 329 -2.22 -26.50 -2.38
C ALA A 329 -1.06 -25.99 -3.26
N SER A 330 -1.23 -24.83 -3.89
CA SER A 330 -0.19 -24.18 -4.70
C SER A 330 1.00 -23.77 -3.85
N GLY A 331 0.76 -23.18 -2.66
CA GLY A 331 1.83 -22.83 -1.73
C GLY A 331 2.60 -24.04 -1.21
N VAL A 332 1.93 -25.15 -0.94
CA VAL A 332 2.59 -26.43 -0.60
C VAL A 332 3.39 -26.97 -1.78
N ALA A 333 2.88 -26.89 -3.01
CA ALA A 333 3.63 -27.30 -4.20
C ALA A 333 4.90 -26.45 -4.40
N VAL A 334 4.78 -25.12 -4.29
CA VAL A 334 5.92 -24.19 -4.32
C VAL A 334 6.91 -24.53 -3.20
N HIS A 335 6.42 -24.83 -2.00
CA HIS A 335 7.29 -25.21 -0.89
C HIS A 335 8.11 -26.47 -1.19
N LEU A 336 7.46 -27.54 -1.67
CA LEU A 336 8.08 -28.83 -1.90
C LEU A 336 9.00 -28.85 -3.12
N TRP A 337 8.59 -28.20 -4.21
CA TRP A 337 9.29 -28.30 -5.50
C TRP A 337 10.27 -27.16 -5.77
N LEU A 338 10.16 -26.05 -5.05
CA LEU A 338 10.94 -24.84 -5.32
C LEU A 338 11.69 -24.37 -4.08
N GLU A 339 10.97 -24.01 -3.02
CA GLU A 339 11.56 -23.46 -1.80
C GLU A 339 12.52 -24.45 -1.12
N ARG A 340 12.06 -25.67 -0.81
CA ARG A 340 12.87 -26.69 -0.13
C ARG A 340 14.17 -27.03 -0.90
N PRO A 341 14.13 -27.32 -2.22
CA PRO A 341 15.34 -27.56 -2.99
C PRO A 341 16.31 -26.37 -3.01
N ILE A 342 15.81 -25.14 -3.20
CA ILE A 342 16.64 -23.93 -3.17
C ILE A 342 17.33 -23.78 -1.81
N LEU A 343 16.58 -23.92 -0.71
CA LEU A 343 17.11 -23.83 0.63
C LEU A 343 18.16 -24.91 0.91
N ALA A 344 17.93 -26.15 0.47
CA ALA A 344 18.88 -27.25 0.63
C ALA A 344 20.19 -26.98 -0.12
N ALA A 345 20.10 -26.56 -1.40
CA ALA A 345 21.26 -26.26 -2.23
C ALA A 345 22.10 -25.09 -1.67
N LEU A 346 21.44 -24.00 -1.24
CA LEU A 346 22.13 -22.83 -0.68
C LEU A 346 22.79 -23.15 0.67
N ARG A 347 22.13 -23.95 1.52
CA ARG A 347 22.71 -24.38 2.81
C ARG A 347 23.91 -25.30 2.61
N ALA A 348 23.86 -26.23 1.66
CA ALA A 348 24.97 -27.13 1.34
C ALA A 348 26.22 -26.37 0.85
N ARG A 349 26.04 -25.31 0.04
CA ARG A 349 27.15 -24.44 -0.40
C ARG A 349 27.79 -23.64 0.74
N LEU A 350 27.03 -23.30 1.78
CA LEU A 350 27.57 -22.61 2.94
C LEU A 350 28.39 -23.53 3.84
N THR A 351 27.94 -24.77 4.05
CA THR A 351 28.67 -25.74 4.86
C THR A 351 29.95 -26.19 4.17
N SER A 352 29.94 -26.38 2.84
CA SER A 352 31.16 -26.72 2.08
C SER A 352 32.20 -25.60 2.08
N ARG A 353 31.79 -24.33 1.93
CA ARG A 353 32.68 -23.16 2.05
C ARG A 353 33.26 -23.01 3.46
N ALA A 354 32.48 -23.29 4.50
CA ALA A 354 32.97 -23.25 5.88
C ALA A 354 34.02 -24.34 6.17
N ALA A 355 33.89 -25.52 5.56
CA ALA A 355 34.87 -26.60 5.65
C ALA A 355 36.19 -26.27 4.91
N GLY A 356 36.13 -25.52 3.80
CA GLY A 356 37.32 -25.05 3.07
C GLY A 356 38.02 -23.86 3.73
N ALA A 357 37.27 -22.92 4.33
CA ALA A 357 37.81 -21.73 5.00
C ALA A 357 38.52 -22.03 6.33
N GLY A 358 38.37 -23.24 6.88
CA GLY A 358 39.08 -23.70 8.08
C GLY A 358 40.59 -23.87 7.91
N ARG A 359 41.14 -23.71 6.70
CA ARG A 359 42.58 -23.76 6.43
C ARG A 359 43.27 -22.39 6.39
N ASP A 360 42.56 -21.28 6.20
CA ASP A 360 43.17 -19.97 5.88
C ASP A 360 42.74 -18.77 6.75
N ALA A 361 42.25 -18.98 7.98
CA ALA A 361 41.77 -17.88 8.83
C ALA A 361 42.79 -17.43 9.90
N LYS A 362 43.87 -16.76 9.48
CA LYS A 362 44.66 -15.84 10.33
C LYS A 362 44.28 -14.39 10.01
N PHE A 363 43.12 -13.92 10.46
CA PHE A 363 42.86 -12.48 10.62
C PHE A 363 41.87 -12.28 11.77
N ALA A 364 42.41 -12.35 12.99
CA ALA A 364 41.76 -11.81 14.17
C ALA A 364 42.21 -10.35 14.32
N LEU A 365 41.32 -9.39 14.05
CA LEU A 365 41.54 -8.01 14.50
C LEU A 365 41.12 -7.92 15.97
N PRO A 366 41.98 -7.40 16.86
CA PRO A 366 41.64 -7.25 18.27
C PRO A 366 40.75 -6.00 18.41
N MET A 367 39.44 -6.19 18.54
CA MET A 367 38.55 -5.09 18.96
C MET A 367 38.76 -4.85 20.45
N ARG A 368 39.52 -3.80 20.77
CA ARG A 368 39.54 -3.20 22.11
C ARG A 368 38.14 -2.72 22.48
N SER A 369 37.79 -2.89 23.75
CA SER A 369 36.50 -2.58 24.36
C SER A 369 36.01 -1.16 24.03
N VAL A 370 34.96 -1.08 23.22
CA VAL A 370 34.15 0.12 23.06
C VAL A 370 33.14 0.14 24.21
N SER A 371 33.26 1.12 25.10
CA SER A 371 32.44 1.26 26.31
C SER A 371 30.98 1.53 25.96
N ALA A 372 30.04 1.11 26.81
CA ALA A 372 28.59 1.30 26.62
C ALA A 372 28.17 2.77 26.38
N ALA A 373 28.98 3.74 26.81
CA ALA A 373 28.80 5.17 26.54
C ALA A 373 28.95 5.52 25.04
N ALA A 374 29.77 4.80 24.28
CA ALA A 374 29.94 5.03 22.84
C ALA A 374 28.78 4.45 22.01
N LEU A 375 28.04 3.46 22.53
CA LEU A 375 26.80 2.94 21.92
C LEU A 375 25.62 3.92 22.07
N LEU A 376 25.49 4.54 23.25
CA LEU A 376 24.56 5.65 23.49
C LEU A 376 24.98 6.91 22.72
N GLY A 377 26.29 7.14 22.58
CA GLY A 377 26.85 8.24 21.81
C GLY A 377 26.64 8.11 20.29
N LEU A 378 26.73 6.91 19.72
CA LEU A 378 26.50 6.70 18.27
C LEU A 378 25.01 6.74 17.91
N ALA A 379 24.13 6.20 18.77
CA ALA A 379 22.67 6.32 18.61
C ALA A 379 22.19 7.76 18.84
N GLY A 380 22.74 8.44 19.85
CA GLY A 380 22.50 9.86 20.13
C GLY A 380 23.05 10.79 19.06
N ALA A 381 24.21 10.50 18.48
CA ALA A 381 24.78 11.27 17.37
C ALA A 381 24.05 11.03 16.05
N LEU A 382 23.46 9.84 15.82
CA LEU A 382 22.56 9.61 14.69
C LEU A 382 21.22 10.36 14.88
N LEU A 383 20.69 10.38 16.12
CA LEU A 383 19.49 11.15 16.48
C LEU A 383 19.70 12.67 16.45
N LEU A 384 20.91 13.15 16.76
CA LEU A 384 21.28 14.57 16.69
C LEU A 384 21.69 15.01 15.27
N ALA A 385 22.25 14.10 14.45
CA ALA A 385 22.51 14.36 13.03
C ALA A 385 21.22 14.31 12.17
N LEU A 386 20.16 13.67 12.67
CA LEU A 386 18.80 13.70 12.11
C LEU A 386 17.89 14.73 12.82
N GLY A 387 18.44 15.45 13.81
CA GLY A 387 17.71 16.30 14.73
C GLY A 387 18.14 17.75 14.62
N SER A 388 17.84 18.39 13.50
CA SER A 388 17.35 19.77 13.56
C SER A 388 15.91 19.71 13.08
N PRO A 389 14.90 19.89 13.97
CA PRO A 389 13.56 20.14 13.50
C PRO A 389 13.63 21.49 12.78
N SER A 390 13.72 21.46 11.44
CA SER A 390 13.33 22.62 10.66
C SER A 390 11.89 22.89 11.06
N ARG A 391 11.67 23.98 11.80
CA ARG A 391 10.34 24.54 12.03
C ARG A 391 9.62 24.50 10.68
N GLY A 392 8.49 23.80 10.62
CA GLY A 392 7.72 23.55 9.40
C GLY A 392 7.39 24.84 8.66
N GLY A 393 8.28 25.22 7.75
CA GLY A 393 7.99 26.12 6.65
C GLY A 393 7.92 25.27 5.40
N GLU A 394 6.77 25.28 4.73
CA GLU A 394 6.65 24.68 3.41
C GLU A 394 7.69 25.34 2.49
N GLY A 395 8.47 24.53 1.76
CA GLY A 395 9.43 25.05 0.80
C GLY A 395 8.74 25.98 -0.21
N ALA A 396 9.51 26.92 -0.76
CA ALA A 396 9.05 27.72 -1.90
C ALA A 396 8.62 26.75 -3.03
N PRO A 397 7.51 27.04 -3.73
CA PRO A 397 7.05 26.16 -4.79
C PRO A 397 8.07 26.18 -5.94
N HIS A 398 8.42 25.01 -6.46
CA HIS A 398 9.31 24.84 -7.62
C HIS A 398 8.58 24.10 -8.73
N LEU A 399 8.88 24.45 -9.98
CA LEU A 399 8.21 23.90 -11.16
C LEU A 399 8.56 22.41 -11.31
N VAL A 400 7.54 21.55 -11.47
CA VAL A 400 7.70 20.11 -11.71
C VAL A 400 7.11 19.64 -13.02
N HIS A 401 6.12 20.36 -13.56
CA HIS A 401 5.58 20.11 -14.88
C HIS A 401 5.19 21.41 -15.57
N GLU A 402 5.55 21.55 -16.84
CA GLU A 402 5.09 22.63 -17.71
C GLU A 402 4.65 22.05 -19.05
N GLU A 403 3.38 22.30 -19.39
CA GLU A 403 2.85 22.21 -20.74
C GLU A 403 2.72 23.63 -21.28
N ASP A 404 3.52 24.00 -22.27
CA ASP A 404 3.36 25.24 -23.02
C ASP A 404 3.04 24.91 -24.47
N PHE A 405 1.75 24.98 -24.80
CA PHE A 405 1.24 24.58 -26.11
C PHE A 405 1.55 25.60 -27.21
N SER A 406 2.14 26.75 -26.89
CA SER A 406 2.76 27.61 -27.91
C SER A 406 4.03 26.98 -28.51
N ARG A 407 4.62 25.99 -27.81
CA ARG A 407 5.84 25.28 -28.19
C ARG A 407 5.62 23.78 -28.40
N ALA A 408 4.77 23.15 -27.57
CA ALA A 408 4.46 21.73 -27.67
C ALA A 408 3.54 21.45 -28.86
N SER A 409 3.74 20.31 -29.52
CA SER A 409 2.90 19.86 -30.65
C SER A 409 1.96 18.70 -30.30
N ARG A 410 2.03 18.20 -29.06
CA ARG A 410 1.18 17.14 -28.50
C ARG A 410 1.19 17.21 -26.97
N LEU A 411 0.23 16.56 -26.33
CA LEU A 411 0.19 16.36 -24.88
C LEU A 411 1.35 15.46 -24.41
N ASP A 412 1.92 15.73 -23.24
CA ASP A 412 2.88 14.81 -22.61
C ASP A 412 2.15 13.58 -22.03
N GLU A 413 2.14 12.50 -22.80
CA GLU A 413 1.52 11.25 -22.38
C GLU A 413 2.33 10.48 -21.33
N ASP A 414 3.53 10.92 -20.94
CA ASP A 414 4.23 10.38 -19.76
C ASP A 414 3.67 10.98 -18.46
N PHE A 415 3.06 12.17 -18.54
CA PHE A 415 2.43 12.85 -17.41
C PHE A 415 0.91 12.64 -17.38
N TRP A 416 0.27 12.63 -18.56
CA TRP A 416 -1.17 12.56 -18.72
C TRP A 416 -1.64 11.21 -19.28
N THR A 417 -2.88 10.86 -18.98
CA THR A 417 -3.64 9.81 -19.65
C THR A 417 -5.03 10.30 -19.99
N TYR A 418 -5.65 9.67 -20.99
CA TYR A 418 -7.02 10.00 -21.41
C TYR A 418 -8.04 9.18 -20.64
N GLU A 419 -9.19 9.76 -20.36
CA GLU A 419 -10.38 8.99 -20.00
C GLU A 419 -11.17 8.64 -21.25
N ILE A 420 -11.64 7.40 -21.34
CA ILE A 420 -12.31 6.89 -22.55
C ILE A 420 -13.64 6.27 -22.17
N GLY A 421 -14.71 6.73 -22.80
CA GLY A 421 -16.06 6.18 -22.62
C GLY A 421 -17.05 7.12 -21.94
N PHE A 422 -18.18 6.55 -21.53
CA PHE A 422 -19.14 7.19 -20.63
C PHE A 422 -18.65 7.02 -19.20
N ILE A 423 -18.41 8.13 -18.49
CA ILE A 423 -17.66 8.08 -17.22
C ILE A 423 -18.50 8.50 -16.02
N ARG A 424 -19.19 9.64 -16.08
CA ARG A 424 -19.82 10.24 -14.89
C ARG A 424 -21.09 11.02 -15.21
N ASN A 425 -21.86 11.30 -14.15
CA ASN A 425 -23.02 12.21 -14.09
C ASN A 425 -24.10 12.06 -15.17
N HIS A 426 -24.26 10.86 -15.75
CA HIS A 426 -25.18 10.63 -16.88
C HIS A 426 -24.97 11.63 -18.03
N GLU A 427 -23.73 12.07 -18.22
CA GLU A 427 -23.34 12.99 -19.29
C GLU A 427 -23.49 12.32 -20.67
N GLN A 428 -23.76 13.11 -21.71
CA GLN A 428 -24.17 12.60 -23.02
C GLN A 428 -23.01 12.26 -23.95
N GLN A 429 -21.81 12.76 -23.68
CA GLN A 429 -20.61 12.53 -24.49
C GLN A 429 -19.91 11.22 -24.16
N TYR A 430 -19.28 10.66 -25.19
CA TYR A 430 -18.29 9.59 -25.05
C TYR A 430 -16.89 10.19 -25.14
N TYR A 431 -16.09 10.07 -24.07
CA TYR A 431 -14.73 10.62 -24.07
C TYR A 431 -13.78 9.80 -24.96
N ARG A 432 -12.90 10.47 -25.71
CA ARG A 432 -11.92 9.84 -26.61
C ARG A 432 -10.62 10.64 -26.68
N ALA A 433 -9.51 9.96 -26.91
CA ALA A 433 -8.21 10.58 -27.14
C ALA A 433 -8.20 11.43 -28.44
N SER A 434 -8.93 11.04 -29.49
CA SER A 434 -9.02 11.77 -30.76
C SER A 434 -9.67 13.15 -30.68
N ASN A 435 -10.29 13.47 -29.54
CA ASN A 435 -10.89 14.76 -29.25
C ASN A 435 -9.93 15.68 -28.48
N VAL A 436 -8.72 15.20 -28.20
CA VAL A 436 -7.66 15.95 -27.52
C VAL A 436 -6.48 16.10 -28.47
N PHE A 437 -6.19 17.32 -28.91
CA PHE A 437 -5.11 17.58 -29.86
C PHE A 437 -4.58 19.01 -29.70
N VAL A 438 -3.36 19.26 -30.18
CA VAL A 438 -2.79 20.61 -30.17
C VAL A 438 -3.03 21.28 -31.51
N ASP A 439 -3.62 22.47 -31.48
CA ASP A 439 -3.88 23.32 -32.66
C ASP A 439 -3.77 24.80 -32.26
N GLY A 440 -3.27 25.63 -33.16
CA GLY A 440 -3.21 27.09 -32.95
C GLY A 440 -2.42 27.56 -31.72
N GLY A 441 -1.50 26.74 -31.20
CA GLY A 441 -0.73 27.06 -29.99
C GLY A 441 -1.45 26.76 -28.66
N ALA A 442 -2.50 25.94 -28.70
CA ALA A 442 -3.27 25.51 -27.54
C ALA A 442 -3.58 24.01 -27.60
N LEU A 443 -3.71 23.37 -26.44
CA LEU A 443 -4.36 22.08 -26.33
C LEU A 443 -5.87 22.27 -26.43
N ILE A 444 -6.48 21.53 -27.34
CA ILE A 444 -7.91 21.57 -27.64
C ILE A 444 -8.54 20.30 -27.09
N LEU A 445 -9.52 20.45 -26.20
CA LEU A 445 -10.49 19.42 -25.88
C LEU A 445 -11.77 19.77 -26.67
N GLU A 446 -12.00 19.09 -27.78
CA GLU A 446 -13.07 19.40 -28.73
C GLU A 446 -14.27 18.46 -28.55
N ALA A 447 -15.41 19.05 -28.24
CA ALA A 447 -16.69 18.37 -28.25
C ALA A 447 -17.28 18.36 -29.66
N ARG A 448 -17.77 17.20 -30.13
CA ARG A 448 -18.28 17.00 -31.50
C ARG A 448 -19.61 16.25 -31.51
N GLY A 449 -20.42 16.53 -32.52
CA GLY A 449 -21.53 15.68 -32.93
C GLY A 449 -21.04 14.62 -33.90
N GLU A 450 -20.77 13.42 -33.42
CA GLU A 450 -20.37 12.29 -34.26
C GLU A 450 -20.89 10.97 -33.65
N ASP A 451 -21.20 10.01 -34.53
CA ASP A 451 -21.64 8.68 -34.11
C ASP A 451 -20.43 7.76 -33.91
N VAL A 452 -20.24 7.29 -32.69
CA VAL A 452 -19.13 6.39 -32.32
C VAL A 452 -19.65 5.17 -31.59
N ALA A 453 -19.11 4.00 -31.93
CA ALA A 453 -19.45 2.76 -31.23
C ALA A 453 -18.97 2.80 -29.77
N ASN A 454 -19.86 2.43 -28.85
CA ASN A 454 -19.50 2.26 -27.45
C ASN A 454 -18.75 0.93 -27.27
N ALA A 455 -17.44 1.00 -27.05
CA ALA A 455 -16.60 -0.19 -26.84
C ALA A 455 -16.98 -1.03 -25.61
N ALA A 456 -17.71 -0.44 -24.66
CA ALA A 456 -18.19 -1.10 -23.44
C ALA A 456 -19.66 -1.57 -23.55
N TYR A 457 -20.28 -1.50 -24.74
CA TYR A 457 -21.68 -1.87 -24.94
C TYR A 457 -21.95 -3.34 -24.57
N GLU A 458 -22.99 -3.54 -23.78
CA GLU A 458 -23.47 -4.86 -23.35
C GLU A 458 -24.99 -4.93 -23.59
N PRO A 459 -25.47 -5.81 -24.50
CA PRO A 459 -26.89 -5.94 -24.79
C PRO A 459 -27.71 -6.23 -23.53
N GLY A 460 -28.71 -5.39 -23.25
CA GLY A 460 -29.58 -5.54 -22.08
C GLY A 460 -28.99 -5.07 -20.75
N SER A 461 -27.81 -4.45 -20.75
CA SER A 461 -27.22 -3.88 -19.53
C SER A 461 -28.07 -2.74 -18.96
N THR A 462 -28.24 -2.74 -17.64
CA THR A 462 -28.89 -1.64 -16.89
C THR A 462 -27.89 -0.55 -16.47
N ASP A 463 -26.59 -0.78 -16.66
CA ASP A 463 -25.56 0.24 -16.48
C ASP A 463 -25.61 1.22 -17.65
N TRP A 464 -25.93 2.47 -17.37
CA TRP A 464 -26.09 3.51 -18.38
C TRP A 464 -24.83 3.70 -19.24
N THR A 465 -23.64 3.43 -18.70
CA THR A 465 -22.37 3.51 -19.44
C THR A 465 -22.20 2.42 -20.50
N ARG A 466 -23.03 1.36 -20.43
CA ARG A 466 -22.97 0.18 -21.31
C ARG A 466 -24.26 -0.10 -22.06
N ALA A 467 -25.35 0.60 -21.72
CA ALA A 467 -26.67 0.34 -22.27
C ALA A 467 -26.81 0.79 -23.74
N ALA A 468 -26.11 1.85 -24.14
CA ALA A 468 -26.20 2.40 -25.49
C ALA A 468 -25.11 1.81 -26.42
N PRO A 469 -25.47 1.27 -27.60
CA PRO A 469 -24.48 0.73 -28.56
C PRO A 469 -23.66 1.81 -29.26
N MET A 470 -24.21 3.01 -29.37
CA MET A 470 -23.60 4.15 -30.04
C MET A 470 -23.69 5.38 -29.14
N ALA A 471 -22.66 6.21 -29.18
CA ALA A 471 -22.66 7.57 -28.68
C ALA A 471 -22.85 8.53 -29.85
N ALA A 472 -23.68 9.56 -29.69
CA ALA A 472 -23.95 10.56 -30.73
C ALA A 472 -23.18 11.88 -30.50
N LEU A 473 -22.41 11.93 -29.42
CA LEU A 473 -21.60 13.07 -28.98
C LEU A 473 -20.27 12.53 -28.45
N THR A 474 -19.17 13.22 -28.74
CA THR A 474 -17.84 12.88 -28.23
C THR A 474 -17.15 14.11 -27.66
N SER A 475 -16.17 13.89 -26.78
CA SER A 475 -15.38 14.97 -26.21
C SER A 475 -14.03 14.48 -25.66
N GLY A 476 -13.23 15.40 -25.13
CA GLY A 476 -11.93 15.13 -24.50
C GLY A 476 -11.97 15.16 -22.97
N SER A 477 -11.21 14.26 -22.34
CA SER A 477 -10.88 14.30 -20.92
C SER A 477 -9.46 13.78 -20.70
N ILE A 478 -8.68 14.50 -19.89
CA ILE A 478 -7.32 14.13 -19.49
C ILE A 478 -7.20 14.13 -17.97
N VAL A 479 -6.38 13.22 -17.47
CA VAL A 479 -6.08 13.06 -16.04
C VAL A 479 -4.60 12.79 -15.83
N THR A 480 -4.02 13.30 -14.75
CA THR A 480 -2.63 13.03 -14.41
C THR A 480 -2.45 11.54 -14.08
N ARG A 481 -1.36 10.93 -14.56
CA ARG A 481 -1.05 9.51 -14.29
C ARG A 481 -0.74 9.25 -12.83
N LEU A 482 -0.09 10.20 -12.17
CA LEU A 482 0.22 10.16 -10.75
C LEU A 482 -0.60 11.22 -10.02
N PRO A 483 -1.05 10.95 -8.78
CA PRO A 483 -1.65 11.97 -7.95
C PRO A 483 -0.56 12.94 -7.45
N MET A 484 -0.93 14.20 -7.26
CA MET A 484 -0.11 15.23 -6.60
C MET A 484 -0.60 15.46 -5.17
N ARG A 485 0.29 15.90 -4.29
CA ARG A 485 -0.06 16.32 -2.93
C ARG A 485 0.58 17.68 -2.66
N TYR A 486 -0.27 18.69 -2.47
CA TYR A 486 0.11 20.09 -2.32
C TYR A 486 0.87 20.66 -3.52
N GLY A 487 1.02 21.98 -3.53
CA GLY A 487 1.68 22.70 -4.59
C GLY A 487 0.83 23.84 -5.13
N VAL A 488 1.17 24.25 -6.33
CA VAL A 488 0.44 25.25 -7.10
C VAL A 488 0.11 24.67 -8.45
N VAL A 489 -1.15 24.79 -8.88
CA VAL A 489 -1.57 24.47 -10.24
C VAL A 489 -2.00 25.77 -10.91
N GLU A 490 -1.41 26.08 -12.06
CA GLU A 490 -1.76 27.23 -12.90
C GLU A 490 -2.20 26.74 -14.27
N ILE A 491 -3.41 27.09 -14.68
CA ILE A 491 -3.96 26.72 -15.99
C ILE A 491 -4.43 27.99 -16.68
N VAL A 492 -3.89 28.26 -17.87
CA VAL A 492 -4.35 29.36 -18.72
C VAL A 492 -5.29 28.79 -19.76
N ALA A 493 -6.59 29.07 -19.63
CA ALA A 493 -7.63 28.47 -20.47
C ALA A 493 -8.63 29.50 -21.00
N ARG A 494 -9.31 29.11 -22.08
CA ARG A 494 -10.47 29.78 -22.67
C ARG A 494 -11.59 28.75 -22.80
N LEU A 495 -12.77 29.10 -22.31
CA LEU A 495 -13.88 28.16 -22.18
C LEU A 495 -14.70 28.11 -23.47
N PRO A 496 -15.40 27.00 -23.75
CA PRO A 496 -16.37 26.97 -24.84
C PRO A 496 -17.56 27.89 -24.54
N ALA A 497 -18.28 28.28 -25.58
CA ALA A 497 -19.63 28.82 -25.49
C ALA A 497 -20.63 27.81 -26.06
N GLY A 498 -21.87 27.86 -25.58
CA GLY A 498 -22.98 27.08 -26.11
C GLY A 498 -23.75 26.36 -25.02
N ALA A 499 -25.07 26.32 -25.15
CA ALA A 499 -25.90 25.59 -24.20
C ALA A 499 -25.52 24.10 -24.19
N GLY A 500 -25.38 23.54 -22.99
CA GLY A 500 -25.03 22.15 -22.79
C GLY A 500 -23.54 21.83 -22.72
N THR A 501 -22.64 22.81 -22.86
CA THR A 501 -21.22 22.61 -22.53
C THR A 501 -21.01 22.66 -21.02
N TRP A 502 -20.12 21.82 -20.50
CA TRP A 502 -19.71 21.82 -19.10
C TRP A 502 -18.19 21.58 -19.01
N PRO A 503 -17.36 22.61 -19.23
CA PRO A 503 -15.92 22.53 -19.01
C PRO A 503 -15.59 22.47 -17.51
N ALA A 504 -14.58 21.67 -17.14
CA ALA A 504 -14.13 21.57 -15.76
C ALA A 504 -12.59 21.49 -15.66
N LEU A 505 -12.03 22.21 -14.69
CA LEU A 505 -10.65 22.11 -14.21
C LEU A 505 -10.70 21.75 -12.73
N TRP A 506 -10.34 20.52 -12.37
CA TRP A 506 -10.67 20.00 -11.05
C TRP A 506 -9.71 18.92 -10.57
N MET A 507 -9.73 18.69 -9.26
CA MET A 507 -8.90 17.74 -8.56
C MET A 507 -9.79 16.68 -7.91
N LEU A 508 -9.44 15.41 -8.01
CA LEU A 508 -10.16 14.32 -7.33
C LEU A 508 -9.22 13.48 -6.46
N GLY A 509 -9.64 13.19 -5.23
CA GLY A 509 -8.92 12.32 -4.29
C GLY A 509 -8.66 10.92 -4.85
N ALA A 510 -7.51 10.34 -4.48
CA ALA A 510 -7.18 8.97 -4.85
C ALA A 510 -8.20 7.95 -4.28
N GLU A 511 -8.48 6.89 -5.03
CA GLU A 511 -9.44 5.84 -4.66
C GLU A 511 -9.13 5.18 -3.29
N GLY A 512 -10.18 4.68 -2.62
CA GLY A 512 -10.04 3.98 -1.33
C GLY A 512 -9.88 4.89 -0.11
N ARG A 513 -10.15 6.19 -0.24
CA ARG A 513 -10.11 7.20 0.82
C ARG A 513 -11.45 7.93 0.93
N PRO A 514 -11.69 8.74 1.98
CA PRO A 514 -12.83 9.65 2.00
C PRO A 514 -12.88 10.49 0.72
N TYR A 515 -14.09 10.76 0.23
CA TYR A 515 -14.30 11.55 -0.96
C TYR A 515 -13.74 12.96 -0.76
N THR A 516 -12.92 13.43 -1.70
CA THR A 516 -12.49 14.83 -1.77
C THR A 516 -12.42 15.29 -3.21
N GLU A 517 -12.91 16.48 -3.48
CA GLU A 517 -12.90 17.13 -4.79
C GLU A 517 -12.59 18.62 -4.63
N ILE A 518 -11.77 19.19 -5.51
CA ILE A 518 -11.54 20.63 -5.58
C ILE A 518 -11.73 21.08 -7.03
N ASP A 519 -12.79 21.81 -7.27
CA ASP A 519 -13.16 22.35 -8.57
C ASP A 519 -12.60 23.75 -8.68
N MET A 520 -11.48 23.89 -9.38
CA MET A 520 -10.86 25.20 -9.61
C MET A 520 -11.77 26.07 -10.49
N MET A 521 -12.44 25.43 -11.45
CA MET A 521 -13.34 26.07 -12.39
C MET A 521 -14.31 25.03 -12.93
N GLU A 522 -15.59 25.31 -12.79
CA GLU A 522 -16.65 24.73 -13.59
C GLU A 522 -17.48 25.87 -14.20
N GLU A 523 -17.92 25.68 -15.43
CA GLU A 523 -18.92 26.54 -16.07
C GLU A 523 -19.98 25.63 -16.68
N VAL A 524 -21.20 26.14 -16.75
CA VAL A 524 -22.29 25.43 -17.42
C VAL A 524 -22.89 26.37 -18.43
N GLY A 525 -22.87 26.00 -19.71
CA GLY A 525 -23.26 26.88 -20.81
C GLY A 525 -24.73 27.35 -20.80
N GLN A 526 -25.57 26.79 -19.91
CA GLN A 526 -26.92 27.32 -19.64
C GLN A 526 -26.93 28.55 -18.72
N GLN A 527 -25.85 28.76 -17.96
CA GLN A 527 -25.63 29.88 -17.07
C GLN A 527 -24.36 30.62 -17.52
N PRO A 528 -24.38 31.25 -18.72
CA PRO A 528 -23.22 31.91 -19.26
C PRO A 528 -22.69 32.96 -18.30
N ASP A 529 -21.38 33.17 -18.34
CA ASP A 529 -20.63 34.09 -17.47
C ASP A 529 -20.56 33.68 -15.98
N LEU A 530 -21.17 32.58 -15.54
CA LEU A 530 -21.07 32.10 -14.16
C LEU A 530 -20.05 30.98 -14.05
N VAL A 531 -18.95 31.26 -13.33
CA VAL A 531 -17.96 30.26 -12.95
C VAL A 531 -18.21 29.81 -11.53
N PHE A 532 -18.27 28.50 -11.36
CA PHE A 532 -18.39 27.82 -10.07
C PHE A 532 -17.01 27.32 -9.64
N THR A 533 -16.68 27.55 -8.38
CA THR A 533 -15.48 27.02 -7.74
C THR A 533 -15.92 26.35 -6.46
N SER A 534 -15.59 25.07 -6.31
CA SER A 534 -16.10 24.26 -5.22
C SER A 534 -15.01 23.42 -4.57
N ALA A 535 -15.26 23.00 -3.34
CA ALA A 535 -14.50 22.00 -2.65
C ALA A 535 -15.49 21.09 -1.91
N HIS A 536 -15.39 19.78 -2.15
CA HIS A 536 -16.28 18.77 -1.60
C HIS A 536 -15.48 17.80 -0.74
N ALA A 537 -15.94 17.47 0.46
CA ALA A 537 -15.33 16.44 1.28
C ALA A 537 -16.34 15.65 2.12
N GLY A 538 -16.15 14.34 2.24
CA GLY A 538 -17.01 13.49 3.06
C GLY A 538 -16.65 12.02 3.01
N PRO A 539 -17.26 11.17 3.86
CA PRO A 539 -17.02 9.72 3.81
C PRO A 539 -17.51 9.07 2.50
N SER A 540 -18.50 9.65 1.82
CA SER A 540 -18.97 9.21 0.50
C SER A 540 -19.66 10.35 -0.26
N LEU A 541 -19.95 10.14 -1.55
CA LEU A 541 -20.72 11.06 -2.40
C LEU A 541 -22.11 11.44 -1.82
N GLN A 542 -22.69 10.59 -0.97
CA GLN A 542 -24.01 10.84 -0.36
C GLN A 542 -23.91 11.67 0.92
N GLN A 543 -22.71 11.90 1.45
CA GLN A 543 -22.47 12.55 2.74
C GLN A 543 -21.37 13.60 2.60
N LEU A 544 -21.57 14.56 1.69
CA LEU A 544 -20.58 15.60 1.41
C LEU A 544 -20.84 16.88 2.23
N THR A 545 -19.75 17.47 2.69
CA THR A 545 -19.67 18.88 3.05
C THR A 545 -19.16 19.64 1.84
N ASN A 546 -19.86 20.71 1.45
CA ASN A 546 -19.58 21.49 0.25
C ASN A 546 -19.20 22.91 0.63
N TRP A 547 -18.14 23.43 0.04
CA TRP A 547 -17.73 24.82 0.12
C TRP A 547 -17.62 25.37 -1.29
N SER A 548 -18.48 26.33 -1.65
CA SER A 548 -18.56 26.82 -3.02
C SER A 548 -18.59 28.35 -3.09
N ALA A 549 -18.10 28.87 -4.20
CA ALA A 549 -18.21 30.27 -4.60
C ALA A 549 -18.67 30.34 -6.07
N THR A 550 -19.43 31.38 -6.38
CA THR A 550 -19.86 31.67 -7.76
C THR A 550 -19.34 33.04 -8.14
N THR A 551 -18.63 33.11 -9.26
CA THR A 551 -18.01 34.34 -9.77
C THR A 551 -18.58 34.66 -11.13
N LYS A 552 -19.06 35.91 -11.31
CA LYS A 552 -19.51 36.39 -12.62
C LYS A 552 -18.35 36.95 -13.42
N LEU A 553 -18.05 36.34 -14.56
CA LEU A 553 -16.94 36.69 -15.44
C LEU A 553 -17.43 36.78 -16.88
N ALA A 554 -17.30 37.95 -17.51
CA ALA A 554 -17.60 38.10 -18.93
C ALA A 554 -16.51 37.47 -19.82
N ASP A 555 -16.77 37.35 -21.12
CA ASP A 555 -15.77 37.05 -22.15
C ASP A 555 -15.05 35.69 -21.97
N LEU A 556 -15.69 34.71 -21.29
CA LEU A 556 -15.09 33.39 -21.02
C LEU A 556 -14.65 32.65 -22.29
N ALA A 557 -15.35 32.88 -23.41
CA ALA A 557 -15.07 32.25 -24.70
C ALA A 557 -14.11 33.02 -25.61
N THR A 558 -13.78 34.27 -25.28
CA THR A 558 -12.92 35.13 -26.12
C THR A 558 -11.60 35.48 -25.45
N ARG A 559 -11.55 35.47 -24.11
CA ARG A 559 -10.38 35.87 -23.31
C ARG A 559 -9.72 34.67 -22.63
N TRP A 560 -8.38 34.62 -22.70
CA TRP A 560 -7.57 33.72 -21.88
C TRP A 560 -7.58 34.17 -20.42
N ARG A 561 -7.84 33.24 -19.50
CA ARG A 561 -7.86 33.48 -18.06
C ARG A 561 -6.93 32.53 -17.33
N LEU A 562 -6.31 33.01 -16.26
CA LEU A 562 -5.47 32.22 -15.37
C LEU A 562 -6.34 31.67 -14.23
N TYR A 563 -6.46 30.35 -14.17
CA TYR A 563 -7.03 29.62 -13.04
C TYR A 563 -5.90 29.06 -12.20
N ARG A 564 -5.85 29.44 -10.93
CA ARG A 564 -4.75 29.07 -10.03
C ARG A 564 -5.28 28.44 -8.75
N LEU A 565 -4.74 27.29 -8.40
CA LEU A 565 -4.93 26.61 -7.12
C LEU A 565 -3.65 26.73 -6.30
N ASP A 566 -3.76 27.28 -5.09
CA ASP A 566 -2.74 27.24 -4.05
C ASP A 566 -3.17 26.23 -2.98
N TRP A 567 -2.51 25.08 -2.94
CA TRP A 567 -2.89 23.95 -2.10
C TRP A 567 -1.75 23.53 -1.17
N THR A 568 -2.05 23.50 0.12
CA THR A 568 -1.12 23.26 1.23
C THR A 568 -1.81 22.45 2.32
N ALA A 569 -1.08 22.02 3.35
CA ALA A 569 -1.70 21.28 4.47
C ALA A 569 -2.64 22.14 5.34
N GLN A 570 -2.56 23.47 5.22
CA GLN A 570 -3.29 24.45 6.02
C GLN A 570 -4.18 25.38 5.18
N ARG A 571 -4.15 25.28 3.85
CA ARG A 571 -4.89 26.16 2.96
C ARG A 571 -5.21 25.48 1.64
N VAL A 572 -6.46 25.61 1.22
CA VAL A 572 -6.91 25.40 -0.16
C VAL A 572 -7.45 26.75 -0.63
N ALA A 573 -6.84 27.34 -1.65
CA ALA A 573 -7.31 28.59 -2.21
C ALA A 573 -7.31 28.54 -3.74
N VAL A 574 -8.39 29.01 -4.34
CA VAL A 574 -8.53 29.13 -5.79
C VAL A 574 -8.62 30.60 -6.14
N SER A 575 -7.90 31.00 -7.19
CA SER A 575 -7.92 32.33 -7.74
C SER A 575 -8.12 32.33 -9.25
N ILE A 576 -8.81 33.36 -9.74
CA ILE A 576 -9.04 33.59 -11.17
C ILE A 576 -8.48 34.96 -11.50
N ASP A 577 -7.56 35.03 -12.48
CA ASP A 577 -6.84 36.25 -12.87
C ASP A 577 -6.19 36.99 -11.67
N GLY A 578 -5.77 36.23 -10.65
CA GLY A 578 -5.12 36.75 -9.44
C GLY A 578 -6.06 37.12 -8.29
N GLU A 579 -7.37 37.12 -8.51
CA GLU A 579 -8.36 37.36 -7.46
C GLU A 579 -8.76 36.04 -6.79
N THR A 580 -8.63 35.94 -5.45
CA THR A 580 -9.03 34.73 -4.70
C THR A 580 -10.54 34.64 -4.60
N VAL A 581 -11.14 33.61 -5.20
CA VAL A 581 -12.58 33.39 -5.26
C VAL A 581 -13.08 32.36 -4.24
N LEU A 582 -12.21 31.40 -3.86
CA LEU A 582 -12.46 30.42 -2.80
C LEU A 582 -11.23 30.33 -1.91
N SER A 583 -11.42 30.32 -0.59
CA SER A 583 -10.36 30.04 0.38
C SER A 583 -10.92 29.28 1.58
N LEU A 584 -10.32 28.14 1.88
CA LEU A 584 -10.63 27.35 3.07
C LEU A 584 -9.64 27.67 4.19
N ASP A 585 -10.15 27.80 5.41
CA ASP A 585 -9.35 27.90 6.62
C ASP A 585 -8.63 26.57 6.92
N PRO A 586 -7.64 26.54 7.84
CA PRO A 586 -6.88 25.33 8.14
C PRO A 586 -7.70 24.14 8.65
N GLU A 587 -8.85 24.39 9.29
CA GLU A 587 -9.73 23.34 9.79
C GLU A 587 -10.43 22.63 8.62
N ARG A 588 -10.98 23.40 7.68
CA ARG A 588 -11.64 22.88 6.48
C ARG A 588 -10.63 22.30 5.48
N ALA A 589 -9.48 22.94 5.33
CA ALA A 589 -8.40 22.46 4.47
C ALA A 589 -7.84 21.09 4.92
N ALA A 590 -8.01 20.72 6.19
CA ALA A 590 -7.55 19.44 6.72
C ALA A 590 -8.20 18.23 6.01
N ALA A 591 -9.39 18.40 5.44
CA ALA A 591 -10.06 17.35 4.67
C ALA A 591 -9.32 17.00 3.36
N PHE A 592 -8.55 17.94 2.81
CA PHE A 592 -7.86 17.83 1.51
C PHE A 592 -6.37 17.55 1.68
N ARG A 593 -5.98 16.72 2.65
CA ARG A 593 -4.57 16.37 2.89
C ARG A 593 -4.08 15.17 2.09
N GLN A 594 -5.00 14.47 1.44
CA GLN A 594 -4.68 13.29 0.64
C GLN A 594 -4.18 13.65 -0.76
N PRO A 595 -3.40 12.76 -1.42
CA PRO A 595 -3.06 12.92 -2.82
C PRO A 595 -4.30 12.98 -3.72
N MET A 596 -4.26 13.83 -4.73
CA MET A 596 -5.36 14.08 -5.66
C MET A 596 -4.85 14.10 -7.11
N HIS A 597 -5.65 13.61 -8.05
CA HIS A 597 -5.37 13.69 -9.49
C HIS A 597 -5.98 14.98 -10.07
N LEU A 598 -5.19 15.69 -10.88
CA LEU A 598 -5.71 16.80 -11.69
C LEU A 598 -6.43 16.24 -12.92
N ARG A 599 -7.62 16.76 -13.18
CA ARG A 599 -8.53 16.37 -14.26
C ARG A 599 -8.96 17.61 -15.03
N ILE A 600 -8.97 17.47 -16.35
CA ILE A 600 -9.42 18.52 -17.25
C ILE A 600 -10.30 17.88 -18.31
N ASN A 601 -11.55 18.31 -18.40
CA ASN A 601 -12.51 17.76 -19.35
C ASN A 601 -13.48 18.81 -19.88
N LEU A 602 -14.11 18.46 -21.00
CA LEU A 602 -15.27 19.15 -21.53
C LEU A 602 -16.45 18.17 -21.57
N ALA A 603 -17.33 18.22 -20.57
CA ALA A 603 -18.55 17.44 -20.55
C ALA A 603 -19.65 18.08 -21.43
N LEU A 604 -20.62 17.28 -21.83
CA LEU A 604 -21.81 17.69 -22.56
C LEU A 604 -23.09 17.16 -21.89
N GLY A 605 -23.99 18.08 -21.55
CA GLY A 605 -25.26 17.77 -20.95
C GLY A 605 -25.14 17.23 -19.51
N GLY A 606 -25.75 16.08 -19.24
CA GLY A 606 -25.96 15.61 -17.87
C GLY A 606 -27.05 16.40 -17.14
N GLU A 607 -27.24 16.12 -15.85
CA GLU A 607 -28.28 16.78 -15.05
C GLU A 607 -28.05 18.29 -14.92
N TRP A 608 -26.79 18.73 -14.88
CA TRP A 608 -26.45 20.14 -14.71
C TRP A 608 -26.26 20.87 -16.05
N GLY A 609 -25.53 20.29 -17.01
CA GLY A 609 -25.35 20.87 -18.34
C GLY A 609 -26.62 20.90 -19.18
N GLY A 610 -27.54 19.96 -18.95
CA GLY A 610 -28.84 19.85 -19.60
C GLY A 610 -28.78 19.66 -21.12
N VAL A 611 -29.61 20.39 -21.89
CA VAL A 611 -29.77 20.11 -23.33
C VAL A 611 -28.59 20.68 -24.13
N VAL A 612 -27.93 19.82 -24.90
CA VAL A 612 -26.82 20.19 -25.79
C VAL A 612 -27.34 20.85 -27.05
N ASP A 613 -26.95 22.09 -27.30
CA ASP A 613 -27.17 22.76 -28.59
C ASP A 613 -26.20 22.21 -29.64
N ARG A 614 -26.70 21.33 -30.49
CA ARG A 614 -25.89 20.73 -31.57
C ARG A 614 -25.40 21.74 -32.60
N ASN A 615 -26.06 22.90 -32.74
CA ASN A 615 -25.61 23.94 -33.66
C ASN A 615 -24.40 24.71 -33.13
N ALA A 616 -24.14 24.62 -31.82
CA ALA A 616 -22.96 25.20 -31.18
C ALA A 616 -21.73 24.26 -31.24
N LEU A 617 -21.83 23.09 -31.88
CA LEU A 617 -20.70 22.16 -32.07
C LEU A 617 -19.98 22.43 -33.42
N PRO A 618 -18.64 22.26 -33.48
CA PRO A 618 -17.77 21.82 -32.40
C PRO A 618 -17.56 22.91 -31.33
N ALA A 619 -17.60 22.50 -30.06
CA ALA A 619 -17.28 23.37 -28.93
C ALA A 619 -15.89 23.02 -28.39
N ARG A 620 -15.08 24.02 -28.03
CA ARG A 620 -13.67 23.82 -27.68
C ARG A 620 -13.36 24.41 -26.30
N LEU A 621 -12.84 23.56 -25.41
CA LEU A 621 -12.06 24.01 -24.27
C LEU A 621 -10.61 24.11 -24.72
N GLU A 622 -10.06 25.32 -24.65
CA GLU A 622 -8.71 25.60 -25.12
C GLU A 622 -7.80 25.90 -23.94
N ILE A 623 -6.62 25.27 -23.91
CA ILE A 623 -5.65 25.42 -22.84
C ILE A 623 -4.33 25.87 -23.47
N ARG A 624 -3.87 27.06 -23.10
CA ARG A 624 -2.62 27.62 -23.60
C ARG A 624 -1.42 27.07 -22.85
N SER A 625 -1.55 26.94 -21.54
CA SER A 625 -0.49 26.40 -20.71
C SER A 625 -1.00 25.79 -19.41
N ILE A 626 -0.28 24.78 -18.93
CA ILE A 626 -0.45 24.18 -17.60
C ILE A 626 0.91 24.24 -16.91
N ARG A 627 0.97 24.81 -15.71
CA ARG A 627 2.15 24.76 -14.85
C ARG A 627 1.79 24.17 -13.52
N ILE A 628 2.57 23.20 -13.09
CA ILE A 628 2.42 22.54 -11.80
C ILE A 628 3.72 22.76 -11.04
N PHE A 629 3.59 23.38 -9.88
CA PHE A 629 4.69 23.60 -8.97
C PHE A 629 4.50 22.69 -7.76
N ALA A 630 5.48 21.83 -7.52
CA ALA A 630 5.56 21.12 -6.26
C ALA A 630 5.98 22.08 -5.17
N ARG A 631 5.49 21.88 -3.96
CA ARG A 631 6.20 22.35 -2.78
C ARG A 631 7.03 21.19 -2.26
N ALA A 632 8.32 21.42 -2.09
CA ALA A 632 9.14 20.56 -1.27
C ALA A 632 8.53 20.58 0.14
N LEU A 633 7.86 19.49 0.49
CA LEU A 633 7.77 19.11 1.88
C LEU A 633 9.22 18.92 2.35
N SER A 634 9.57 19.25 3.58
CA SER A 634 10.96 19.13 4.07
C SER A 634 11.53 17.70 3.93
N ASP A 635 10.69 16.74 3.56
CA ASP A 635 11.01 15.40 3.07
C ASP A 635 10.51 15.23 1.62
N ARG A 636 11.31 14.56 0.77
CA ARG A 636 11.10 14.33 -0.67
C ARG A 636 9.86 13.47 -0.97
N THR A 637 8.66 14.03 -0.81
CA THR A 637 7.39 13.31 -1.01
C THR A 637 6.50 13.91 -2.10
N ASN A 638 7.03 14.80 -2.95
CA ASN A 638 6.31 15.19 -4.16
C ASN A 638 6.58 14.15 -5.26
N SER A 639 5.53 13.54 -5.80
CA SER A 639 5.58 12.47 -6.81
C SER A 639 6.26 12.88 -8.12
N PHE A 640 6.52 14.17 -8.30
CA PHE A 640 7.09 14.78 -9.50
C PHE A 640 8.51 15.34 -9.30
N ASP A 641 9.12 15.18 -8.12
CA ASP A 641 10.54 15.49 -7.92
C ASP A 641 11.41 14.36 -8.52
N ARG A 642 11.57 14.35 -9.84
CA ARG A 642 12.58 13.55 -10.56
C ARG A 642 13.39 14.38 -11.52
#